data_AF-I2GCZ0-F1
#
_entry.id   AF-I2GCZ0-F1
#
_cell.length_a   1.000
_cell.length_b   1.000
_cell.length_c   1.000
_cell.angle_alpha   90.00
_cell.angle_beta   90.00
_cell.angle_gamma   90.00
#
_symmetry.space_group_name_H-M   'P 1'
#
loop_
_entity.id
_entity.type
_entity.pdbx_description
1 polymer ?
#
loop_
_entity_poly.entity_id
_entity_poly.type
_entity_poly.pdbx_seq_one_letter_code
_entity_poly.pdbx_strand_id
1 'polypeptide(L)'
;MLKSVFISLALYLLNGLAGLAQTTPPQPVGPLPSENQLRWQKMEYYAFIHFSINTYTDMAWGLGNEDPKLFNPTNLDCRQWARICKEAGMKGIIFTAKHHSGFCLWPSKYTEYSVKNVPWRNGKADIVRELADACKEYGLKFGVYLSPWDRNHADYGKPEYITYFRNQLTELLTNYGDIFEVWFDGANGGSGYYGGANETRKIDAKTYYDWPTTYKLVRKLQPKIVIWNDGGDRADLRWVGTEAGYVGETNWSLLNATGDVPEEQLRHGVENGNAWVPGEVNTSIRPEWFYHEREDRKVKTLSQLMDTYYNSIGRNATLLLNFPIMPNGLIHEKDEKAALSFAKAVNDAFALNLAKNSRATASQVRGKSSMYDASKAIDNDTESYWATDDAVRNASLTIQFSKPTAFNRFLVQEPIRLGQRVKSFTVEALVDGNWKEIARETTIGYKRILRFPTVEATQLRLTILDAKGCPLISNLEVYKAPLILTSPVITRNQAGDVLIKSGDTESELYYTLDGSTPTARSNKYVDPVKTSSGKVEIKAIAYNPFTKQSSVVSEEKFDIAHTAWRILNTEARSAYQLLDGNPGTSWQQPKSQQMPADLVIDLGKEETLTGFRYLPAQNWWEEASIITHYQFDVSTDNKAWTRVSEGEFSNIKNSPFWQTKPFEPTKARYIKLRALKNTQEGSASGYAEVDVVTQ
;
A
#
# COMPACT_ATOMS: atom_id res chain seq x y z
N MET A 1 -35.04 84.77 -8.27
CA MET A 1 -33.79 84.13 -8.74
C MET A 1 -33.14 83.40 -7.58
N LEU A 2 -32.57 82.22 -7.82
CA LEU A 2 -32.01 81.25 -6.85
C LEU A 2 -33.05 80.51 -5.96
N LYS A 3 -33.69 79.46 -6.49
CA LYS A 3 -34.18 78.29 -5.71
C LYS A 3 -34.84 77.23 -6.63
N SER A 4 -34.16 76.72 -7.65
CA SER A 4 -34.74 75.62 -8.46
C SER A 4 -33.77 74.64 -9.14
N VAL A 5 -32.45 74.69 -8.89
CA VAL A 5 -31.47 73.84 -9.63
C VAL A 5 -30.84 72.72 -8.78
N PHE A 6 -31.19 72.59 -7.49
CA PHE A 6 -30.52 71.64 -6.58
C PHE A 6 -31.30 70.38 -6.18
N ILE A 7 -32.40 70.04 -6.87
CA ILE A 7 -33.19 68.83 -6.55
C ILE A 7 -33.08 67.73 -7.62
N SER A 8 -32.42 67.98 -8.76
CA SER A 8 -32.24 66.96 -9.82
C SER A 8 -30.86 66.29 -9.83
N LEU A 9 -29.90 66.74 -9.01
CA LEU A 9 -28.56 66.12 -8.94
C LEU A 9 -28.39 65.13 -7.76
N ALA A 10 -29.32 65.12 -6.79
CA ALA A 10 -29.27 64.21 -5.65
C ALA A 10 -29.96 62.86 -5.92
N LEU A 11 -30.82 62.76 -6.93
CA LEU A 11 -31.46 61.49 -7.31
C LEU A 11 -30.66 60.66 -8.34
N TYR A 12 -29.60 61.21 -8.93
CA TYR A 12 -28.69 60.45 -9.82
C TYR A 12 -27.45 59.90 -9.11
N LEU A 13 -27.16 60.34 -7.87
CA LEU A 13 -26.05 59.83 -7.06
C LEU A 13 -26.44 58.71 -6.07
N LEU A 14 -27.72 58.31 -6.06
CA LEU A 14 -28.23 57.21 -5.23
C LEU A 14 -28.57 55.92 -6.02
N ASN A 15 -28.36 55.91 -7.34
CA ASN A 15 -28.51 54.71 -8.19
C ASN A 15 -27.17 54.17 -8.75
N GLY A 16 -26.02 54.71 -8.29
CA GLY A 16 -24.69 54.30 -8.73
C GLY A 16 -23.93 53.35 -7.80
N LEU A 17 -24.53 52.98 -6.66
CA LEU A 17 -23.97 52.01 -5.72
C LEU A 17 -24.94 50.82 -5.60
N ALA A 18 -25.28 50.22 -6.74
CA ALA A 18 -25.57 48.79 -6.72
C ALA A 18 -24.26 48.12 -6.27
N GLY A 19 -24.17 47.81 -4.98
CA GLY A 19 -22.99 47.20 -4.39
C GLY A 19 -22.56 46.03 -5.25
N LEU A 20 -21.28 46.01 -5.64
CA LEU A 20 -20.64 44.79 -6.09
C LEU A 20 -20.75 43.80 -4.92
N ALA A 21 -21.83 43.01 -4.91
CA ALA A 21 -22.01 41.95 -3.94
C ALA A 21 -20.82 41.00 -4.16
N GLN A 22 -19.87 41.04 -3.24
CA GLN A 22 -18.70 40.19 -3.28
C GLN A 22 -19.20 38.74 -3.33
N THR A 23 -18.85 38.02 -4.41
CA THR A 23 -19.30 36.64 -4.59
C THR A 23 -18.86 35.82 -3.38
N THR A 24 -19.84 35.29 -2.64
CA THR A 24 -19.57 34.56 -1.39
C THR A 24 -18.90 33.22 -1.66
N PRO A 25 -18.00 32.75 -0.78
CA PRO A 25 -17.39 31.44 -0.94
C PRO A 25 -18.42 30.30 -0.83
N PRO A 26 -18.19 29.16 -1.53
CA PRO A 26 -18.98 27.96 -1.35
C PRO A 26 -19.01 27.52 0.10
N GLN A 27 -20.18 27.09 0.57
CA GLN A 27 -20.30 26.49 1.91
C GLN A 27 -19.63 25.11 1.96
N PRO A 28 -19.09 24.69 3.12
CA PRO A 28 -18.53 23.35 3.29
C PRO A 28 -19.59 22.25 3.07
N VAL A 29 -19.15 21.05 2.68
CA VAL A 29 -20.03 19.88 2.44
C VAL A 29 -19.55 18.68 3.25
N GLY A 30 -20.44 18.13 4.09
CA GLY A 30 -20.15 16.95 4.90
C GLY A 30 -19.15 17.22 6.04
N PRO A 31 -18.58 16.15 6.64
CA PRO A 31 -17.55 16.28 7.66
C PRO A 31 -16.30 16.98 7.10
N LEU A 32 -15.60 17.70 7.96
CA LEU A 32 -14.40 18.45 7.61
C LEU A 32 -13.19 17.91 8.38
N PRO A 33 -11.99 17.93 7.78
CA PRO A 33 -10.77 17.63 8.52
C PRO A 33 -10.52 18.70 9.60
N SER A 34 -10.06 18.26 10.76
CA SER A 34 -9.45 19.15 11.74
C SER A 34 -8.12 19.74 11.23
N GLU A 35 -7.61 20.80 11.87
CA GLU A 35 -6.28 21.32 11.55
C GLU A 35 -5.17 20.28 11.76
N ASN A 36 -5.35 19.34 12.70
CA ASN A 36 -4.39 18.26 12.93
C ASN A 36 -4.37 17.30 11.74
N GLN A 37 -5.56 16.88 11.27
CA GLN A 37 -5.70 16.02 10.09
C GLN A 37 -5.22 16.72 8.80
N LEU A 38 -5.45 18.02 8.64
CA LEU A 38 -4.91 18.78 7.51
C LEU A 38 -3.38 18.83 7.53
N ARG A 39 -2.77 19.11 8.68
CA ARG A 39 -1.30 19.10 8.82
C ARG A 39 -0.71 17.72 8.55
N TRP A 40 -1.39 16.68 8.99
CA TRP A 40 -1.01 15.29 8.74
C TRP A 40 -1.13 14.94 7.26
N GLN A 41 -2.25 15.26 6.61
CA GLN A 41 -2.47 14.94 5.19
C GLN A 41 -1.41 15.61 4.29
N LYS A 42 -1.00 16.85 4.63
CA LYS A 42 0.09 17.59 3.98
C LYS A 42 1.47 16.94 4.12
N MET A 43 1.65 16.00 5.04
CA MET A 43 2.90 15.25 5.14
C MET A 43 3.08 14.30 3.96
N GLU A 44 1.98 13.71 3.47
CA GLU A 44 1.89 12.75 2.35
C GLU A 44 2.66 11.46 2.55
N TYR A 45 3.94 11.54 2.92
CA TYR A 45 4.88 10.44 2.97
C TYR A 45 5.77 10.51 4.22
N TYR A 46 5.79 9.45 5.02
CA TYR A 46 6.60 9.33 6.22
C TYR A 46 6.98 7.87 6.51
N ALA A 47 7.95 7.68 7.40
CA ALA A 47 8.54 6.37 7.66
C ALA A 47 7.87 5.67 8.84
N PHE A 48 7.82 4.34 8.78
CA PHE A 48 7.75 3.49 9.96
C PHE A 48 9.15 2.94 10.23
N ILE A 49 9.54 2.81 11.49
CA ILE A 49 10.73 2.04 11.87
C ILE A 49 10.31 0.96 12.87
N HIS A 50 10.43 -0.29 12.43
CA HIS A 50 10.30 -1.47 13.28
C HIS A 50 11.66 -1.91 13.79
N PHE A 51 11.81 -1.84 15.10
CA PHE A 51 12.94 -2.37 15.84
C PHE A 51 12.43 -2.84 17.21
N SER A 52 12.94 -3.97 17.69
CA SER A 52 12.60 -4.55 18.99
C SER A 52 13.59 -5.69 19.26
N ILE A 53 13.43 -6.37 20.39
CA ILE A 53 14.10 -7.63 20.66
C ILE A 53 13.83 -8.70 19.57
N ASN A 54 12.69 -8.60 18.88
CA ASN A 54 12.27 -9.47 17.78
C ASN A 54 13.29 -9.50 16.62
N THR A 55 14.04 -8.41 16.41
CA THR A 55 15.12 -8.34 15.41
C THR A 55 16.21 -9.40 15.67
N TYR A 56 16.41 -9.81 16.92
CA TYR A 56 17.43 -10.78 17.32
C TYR A 56 16.91 -12.22 17.37
N THR A 57 15.60 -12.42 17.22
CA THR A 57 14.96 -13.75 17.25
C THR A 57 14.44 -14.21 15.91
N ASP A 58 14.58 -13.39 14.85
CA ASP A 58 14.08 -13.66 13.50
C ASP A 58 12.54 -13.88 13.46
N MET A 59 11.81 -13.25 14.38
CA MET A 59 10.35 -13.37 14.53
C MET A 59 9.61 -12.11 14.13
N ALA A 60 8.48 -12.24 13.43
CA ALA A 60 7.55 -11.12 13.23
C ALA A 60 6.90 -10.70 14.57
N TRP A 61 6.41 -11.67 15.34
CA TRP A 61 5.80 -11.45 16.66
C TRP A 61 6.53 -12.23 17.77
N GLY A 62 7.33 -11.53 18.58
CA GLY A 62 7.94 -12.11 19.78
C GLY A 62 6.90 -12.59 20.80
N LEU A 63 7.21 -13.67 21.52
CA LEU A 63 6.41 -14.39 22.50
C LEU A 63 6.22 -13.63 23.82
N GLY A 64 7.08 -12.65 24.09
CA GLY A 64 7.05 -11.80 25.30
C GLY A 64 7.93 -12.29 26.45
N ASN A 65 8.74 -13.32 26.22
CA ASN A 65 9.71 -13.87 27.17
C ASN A 65 11.15 -13.91 26.62
N GLU A 66 11.42 -13.19 25.54
CA GLU A 66 12.77 -13.08 24.99
C GLU A 66 13.73 -12.54 26.06
N ASP A 67 14.95 -13.09 26.16
CA ASP A 67 15.92 -12.59 27.12
C ASP A 67 16.40 -11.18 26.70
N PRO A 68 16.18 -10.12 27.51
CA PRO A 68 16.66 -8.76 27.21
C PRO A 68 18.13 -8.70 26.78
N LYS A 69 18.97 -9.63 27.24
CA LYS A 69 20.38 -9.70 26.85
C LYS A 69 20.62 -9.92 25.36
N LEU A 70 19.63 -10.44 24.61
CA LEU A 70 19.70 -10.55 23.15
C LEU A 70 19.80 -9.19 22.47
N PHE A 71 19.21 -8.15 23.08
CA PHE A 71 19.21 -6.81 22.52
C PHE A 71 20.57 -6.13 22.71
N ASN A 72 21.41 -6.20 21.68
CA ASN A 72 22.78 -5.69 21.72
C ASN A 72 23.28 -5.17 20.36
N PRO A 73 22.77 -4.02 19.87
CA PRO A 73 23.18 -3.49 18.58
C PRO A 73 24.61 -2.93 18.64
N THR A 74 25.45 -3.34 17.71
CA THR A 74 26.88 -3.01 17.71
C THR A 74 27.17 -1.59 17.21
N ASN A 75 26.41 -1.11 16.23
CA ASN A 75 26.64 0.13 15.49
C ASN A 75 25.37 0.99 15.39
N LEU A 76 24.49 0.96 16.41
CA LEU A 76 23.24 1.72 16.37
C LEU A 76 23.48 3.20 16.13
N ASP A 77 22.84 3.72 15.09
CA ASP A 77 22.88 5.14 14.74
C ASP A 77 21.52 5.63 14.19
N CYS A 78 20.73 6.27 15.05
CA CYS A 78 19.46 6.88 14.65
C CYS A 78 19.62 8.05 13.67
N ARG A 79 20.81 8.66 13.55
CA ARG A 79 21.07 9.69 12.53
C ARG A 79 21.15 9.08 11.14
N GLN A 80 21.68 7.86 11.00
CA GLN A 80 21.61 7.13 9.74
C GLN A 80 20.15 6.92 9.32
N TRP A 81 19.28 6.53 10.25
CA TRP A 81 17.87 6.32 9.96
C TRP A 81 17.19 7.63 9.52
N ALA A 82 17.36 8.69 10.32
CA ALA A 82 16.79 10.00 10.03
C ALA A 82 17.30 10.60 8.71
N ARG A 83 18.60 10.47 8.42
CA ARG A 83 19.21 10.90 7.16
C ARG A 83 18.55 10.20 5.98
N ILE A 84 18.47 8.86 6.00
CA ILE A 84 17.90 8.08 4.90
C ILE A 84 16.44 8.48 4.66
N CYS A 85 15.62 8.57 5.72
CA CYS A 85 14.23 9.00 5.60
C CYS A 85 14.12 10.42 5.01
N LYS A 86 14.96 11.36 5.48
CA LYS A 86 14.97 12.75 4.99
C LYS A 86 15.35 12.83 3.51
N GLU A 87 16.43 12.17 3.12
CA GLU A 87 16.91 12.12 1.73
C GLU A 87 15.92 11.39 0.81
N ALA A 88 15.18 10.41 1.33
CA ALA A 88 14.08 9.76 0.64
C ALA A 88 12.79 10.62 0.54
N GLY A 89 12.81 11.86 1.05
CA GLY A 89 11.72 12.83 0.90
C GLY A 89 10.64 12.77 1.98
N MET A 90 10.76 11.87 2.96
CA MET A 90 9.80 11.68 4.05
C MET A 90 9.72 12.90 4.97
N LYS A 91 8.56 13.10 5.60
CA LYS A 91 8.30 14.25 6.50
C LYS A 91 8.33 13.90 7.98
N GLY A 92 8.41 12.62 8.32
CA GLY A 92 8.48 12.16 9.70
C GLY A 92 8.80 10.68 9.82
N ILE A 93 8.94 10.22 11.06
CA ILE A 93 9.20 8.82 11.41
C ILE A 93 8.28 8.44 12.57
N ILE A 94 7.55 7.33 12.43
CA ILE A 94 6.85 6.63 13.50
C ILE A 94 7.72 5.46 13.96
N PHE A 95 8.00 5.38 15.25
CA PHE A 95 8.90 4.37 15.81
C PHE A 95 8.18 3.38 16.73
N THR A 96 8.46 2.09 16.60
CA THR A 96 7.98 1.04 17.53
C THR A 96 8.63 1.16 18.91
N ALA A 97 8.18 2.13 19.72
CA ALA A 97 8.68 2.30 21.08
C ALA A 97 8.50 1.01 21.91
N LYS A 98 7.37 0.32 21.71
CA LYS A 98 7.09 -1.03 22.22
C LYS A 98 6.24 -1.81 21.20
N HIS A 99 6.69 -3.01 20.82
CA HIS A 99 5.94 -3.94 19.97
C HIS A 99 5.13 -4.97 20.79
N HIS A 100 4.42 -5.90 20.14
CA HIS A 100 3.59 -6.91 20.81
C HIS A 100 4.32 -7.76 21.86
N SER A 101 5.64 -7.95 21.74
CA SER A 101 6.43 -8.67 22.75
C SER A 101 6.47 -7.94 24.09
N GLY A 102 6.13 -6.64 24.15
CA GLY A 102 6.14 -5.84 25.37
C GLY A 102 7.49 -5.21 25.72
N PHE A 103 8.55 -5.52 24.97
CA PHE A 103 9.88 -4.96 25.22
C PHE A 103 9.93 -3.47 24.88
N CYS A 104 10.30 -2.63 25.87
CA CYS A 104 10.32 -1.18 25.72
C CYS A 104 11.71 -0.66 25.33
N LEU A 105 11.78 0.15 24.27
CA LEU A 105 13.01 0.75 23.73
C LEU A 105 13.43 2.07 24.38
N TRP A 106 12.76 2.42 25.47
CA TRP A 106 13.12 3.50 26.37
C TRP A 106 13.15 2.99 27.81
N PRO A 107 13.86 3.66 28.73
CA PRO A 107 13.98 3.20 30.11
C PRO A 107 12.72 3.52 30.94
N SER A 108 11.59 2.90 30.60
CA SER A 108 10.30 3.11 31.25
C SER A 108 10.36 2.85 32.75
N LYS A 109 9.73 3.69 33.57
CA LYS A 109 9.63 3.47 35.02
C LYS A 109 8.67 2.34 35.40
N TYR A 110 7.84 1.90 34.46
CA TYR A 110 6.69 1.03 34.74
C TYR A 110 6.93 -0.44 34.40
N THR A 111 8.08 -0.80 33.82
CA THR A 111 8.44 -2.20 33.54
C THR A 111 9.95 -2.41 33.62
N GLU A 112 10.37 -3.61 34.02
CA GLU A 112 11.75 -4.07 33.91
C GLU A 112 12.04 -4.70 32.53
N TYR A 113 11.02 -5.02 31.74
CA TYR A 113 11.18 -5.55 30.39
C TYR A 113 11.45 -4.43 29.37
N SER A 114 12.64 -3.84 29.49
CA SER A 114 13.07 -2.68 28.70
C SER A 114 14.58 -2.64 28.55
N VAL A 115 15.06 -1.66 27.79
CA VAL A 115 16.47 -1.31 27.64
C VAL A 115 17.19 -0.97 28.97
N LYS A 116 16.49 -0.80 30.10
CA LYS A 116 17.14 -0.69 31.42
C LYS A 116 17.95 -1.94 31.79
N ASN A 117 17.50 -3.11 31.36
CA ASN A 117 18.05 -4.40 31.76
C ASN A 117 18.83 -5.10 30.65
N VAL A 118 19.29 -4.35 29.64
CA VAL A 118 20.19 -4.87 28.61
C VAL A 118 21.65 -4.57 28.99
N PRO A 119 22.60 -5.50 28.77
CA PRO A 119 24.03 -5.23 28.99
C PRO A 119 24.57 -4.11 28.11
N TRP A 120 23.99 -3.95 26.92
CA TRP A 120 24.35 -2.91 25.97
C TRP A 120 24.23 -1.51 26.59
N ARG A 121 25.27 -0.68 26.41
CA ARG A 121 25.41 0.66 27.02
C ARG A 121 25.14 0.68 28.53
N ASN A 122 25.42 -0.41 29.25
CA ASN A 122 25.21 -0.58 30.69
C ASN A 122 23.78 -0.25 31.14
N GLY A 123 22.77 -0.62 30.34
CA GLY A 123 21.35 -0.37 30.64
C GLY A 123 20.93 1.11 30.59
N LYS A 124 21.78 2.00 30.05
CA LYS A 124 21.52 3.45 29.97
C LYS A 124 21.00 3.90 28.61
N ALA A 125 20.63 2.97 27.74
CA ALA A 125 20.14 3.28 26.41
C ALA A 125 18.72 3.87 26.45
N ASP A 126 18.45 4.79 25.52
CA ASP A 126 17.13 5.34 25.27
C ASP A 126 17.02 5.63 23.76
N ILE A 127 16.56 4.63 23.01
CA ILE A 127 16.51 4.70 21.54
C ILE A 127 15.41 5.68 21.11
N VAL A 128 14.34 5.80 21.89
CA VAL A 128 13.27 6.78 21.63
C VAL A 128 13.83 8.20 21.70
N ARG A 129 14.68 8.51 22.69
CA ARG A 129 15.41 9.80 22.76
C ARG A 129 16.32 9.99 21.57
N GLU A 130 17.19 9.02 21.27
CA GLU A 130 18.17 9.13 20.19
C GLU A 130 17.51 9.39 18.83
N LEU A 131 16.38 8.73 18.57
CA LEU A 131 15.62 8.94 17.34
C LEU A 131 14.82 10.24 17.33
N ALA A 132 14.23 10.66 18.46
CA ALA A 132 13.55 11.95 18.55
C ALA A 132 14.52 13.11 18.30
N ASP A 133 15.72 13.04 18.87
CA ASP A 133 16.77 14.05 18.67
C ASP A 133 17.29 14.05 17.23
N ALA A 134 17.49 12.88 16.63
CA ALA A 134 17.85 12.76 15.22
C ALA A 134 16.76 13.30 14.29
N CYS A 135 15.48 13.03 14.57
CA CYS A 135 14.37 13.60 13.80
C CYS A 135 14.40 15.13 13.86
N LYS A 136 14.62 15.71 15.05
CA LYS A 136 14.75 17.15 15.21
C LYS A 136 15.94 17.73 14.43
N GLU A 137 17.10 17.06 14.46
CA GLU A 137 18.31 17.44 13.72
C GLU A 137 18.07 17.48 12.20
N TYR A 138 17.37 16.50 11.64
CA TYR A 138 17.10 16.40 10.19
C TYR A 138 15.80 17.10 9.74
N GLY A 139 15.10 17.77 10.66
CA GLY A 139 13.83 18.44 10.37
C GLY A 139 12.73 17.46 9.94
N LEU A 140 12.65 16.32 10.61
CA LEU A 140 11.60 15.31 10.51
C LEU A 140 10.69 15.39 11.73
N LYS A 141 9.40 15.13 11.54
CA LYS A 141 8.45 14.96 12.65
C LYS A 141 8.65 13.60 13.31
N PHE A 142 8.40 13.49 14.61
CA PHE A 142 8.51 12.23 15.36
C PHE A 142 7.14 11.74 15.83
N GLY A 143 6.88 10.46 15.63
CA GLY A 143 5.67 9.74 16.02
C GLY A 143 6.02 8.46 16.77
N VAL A 144 5.08 7.93 17.54
CA VAL A 144 5.31 6.73 18.35
C VAL A 144 4.25 5.67 18.10
N TYR A 145 4.69 4.43 17.92
CA TYR A 145 3.86 3.25 18.01
C TYR A 145 4.01 2.66 19.42
N LEU A 146 2.88 2.44 20.08
CA LEU A 146 2.81 1.81 21.39
C LEU A 146 1.77 0.69 21.31
N SER A 147 2.25 -0.55 21.22
CA SER A 147 1.36 -1.70 21.04
C SER A 147 0.34 -1.82 22.18
N PRO A 148 -0.97 -1.82 21.89
CA PRO A 148 -2.01 -2.09 22.87
C PRO A 148 -1.94 -3.53 23.38
N TRP A 149 -1.69 -4.49 22.49
CA TRP A 149 -1.41 -5.87 22.86
C TRP A 149 0.01 -6.01 23.42
N ASP A 150 0.14 -6.58 24.61
CA ASP A 150 1.42 -6.78 25.29
C ASP A 150 1.53 -8.22 25.80
N ARG A 151 2.38 -9.00 25.14
CA ARG A 151 2.60 -10.43 25.43
C ARG A 151 3.50 -10.68 26.63
N ASN A 152 4.11 -9.64 27.20
CA ASN A 152 4.95 -9.76 28.40
C ASN A 152 4.15 -9.49 29.68
N HIS A 153 3.31 -8.44 29.70
CA HIS A 153 2.75 -7.93 30.95
C HIS A 153 1.75 -8.90 31.61
N ALA A 154 1.98 -9.23 32.90
CA ALA A 154 1.19 -10.19 33.66
C ALA A 154 -0.29 -9.84 33.76
N ASP A 155 -0.64 -8.55 33.76
CA ASP A 155 -2.02 -8.06 33.86
C ASP A 155 -2.69 -7.72 32.52
N TYR A 156 -2.07 -8.01 31.37
CA TYR A 156 -2.75 -7.83 30.09
C TYR A 156 -4.12 -8.55 30.06
N GLY A 157 -5.19 -7.90 29.61
CA GLY A 157 -6.55 -8.42 29.74
C GLY A 157 -7.26 -8.12 31.07
N LYS A 158 -6.58 -7.50 32.04
CA LYS A 158 -7.17 -6.97 33.28
C LYS A 158 -7.19 -5.44 33.29
N PRO A 159 -8.04 -4.78 34.11
CA PRO A 159 -8.10 -3.32 34.20
C PRO A 159 -6.78 -2.64 34.60
N GLU A 160 -5.94 -3.30 35.40
CA GLU A 160 -4.66 -2.77 35.89
C GLU A 160 -3.70 -2.46 34.73
N TYR A 161 -3.70 -3.27 33.68
CA TYR A 161 -2.89 -3.04 32.49
C TYR A 161 -3.23 -1.72 31.79
N ILE A 162 -4.49 -1.25 31.86
CA ILE A 162 -4.87 0.03 31.25
C ILE A 162 -4.17 1.20 31.96
N THR A 163 -3.98 1.10 33.27
CA THR A 163 -3.20 2.09 34.04
C THR A 163 -1.73 2.04 33.63
N TYR A 164 -1.14 0.84 33.52
CA TYR A 164 0.22 0.65 33.00
C TYR A 164 0.40 1.24 31.59
N PHE A 165 -0.52 0.96 30.67
CA PHE A 165 -0.48 1.45 29.29
C PHE A 165 -0.52 2.98 29.23
N ARG A 166 -1.43 3.62 29.98
CA ARG A 166 -1.54 5.09 30.04
C ARG A 166 -0.33 5.76 30.70
N ASN A 167 0.29 5.10 31.67
CA ASN A 167 1.52 5.55 32.29
C ASN A 167 2.68 5.57 31.29
N GLN A 168 2.86 4.50 30.50
CA GLN A 168 3.85 4.45 29.42
C GLN A 168 3.57 5.50 28.33
N LEU A 169 2.31 5.65 27.94
CA LEU A 169 1.89 6.68 27.00
C LEU A 169 2.21 8.09 27.53
N THR A 170 2.04 8.33 28.83
CA THR A 170 2.40 9.61 29.46
C THR A 170 3.91 9.86 29.37
N GLU A 171 4.76 8.86 29.58
CA GLU A 171 6.22 9.02 29.40
C GLU A 171 6.56 9.41 27.95
N LEU A 172 6.00 8.68 26.97
CA LEU A 172 6.26 8.91 25.54
C LEU A 172 5.77 10.27 25.05
N LEU A 173 4.60 10.70 25.51
CA LEU A 173 3.98 11.96 25.08
C LEU A 173 4.42 13.19 25.89
N THR A 174 5.21 13.02 26.94
CA THR A 174 5.72 14.15 27.77
C THR A 174 7.20 14.40 27.53
N ASN A 175 8.00 13.34 27.39
CA ASN A 175 9.45 13.49 27.50
C ASN A 175 10.13 13.71 26.14
N TYR A 176 9.54 13.30 25.03
CA TYR A 176 10.24 13.21 23.72
C TYR A 176 9.90 14.33 22.73
N GLY A 177 9.40 15.46 23.23
CA GLY A 177 9.07 16.64 22.42
C GLY A 177 7.70 16.56 21.75
N ASP A 178 7.56 17.23 20.60
CA ASP A 178 6.31 17.26 19.84
C ASP A 178 6.10 15.93 19.10
N ILE A 179 4.99 15.26 19.39
CA ILE A 179 4.61 14.00 18.74
C ILE A 179 3.52 14.31 17.70
N PHE A 180 3.78 13.99 16.43
CA PHE A 180 2.80 14.28 15.36
C PHE A 180 1.70 13.23 15.29
N GLU A 181 2.04 11.97 15.59
CA GLU A 181 1.13 10.84 15.50
C GLU A 181 1.41 9.79 16.59
N VAL A 182 0.35 9.22 17.14
CA VAL A 182 0.42 8.00 17.97
C VAL A 182 -0.36 6.89 17.29
N TRP A 183 0.28 5.71 17.20
CA TRP A 183 -0.22 4.56 16.47
C TRP A 183 -0.58 3.42 17.43
N PHE A 184 -1.88 3.10 17.49
CA PHE A 184 -2.42 2.02 18.32
C PHE A 184 -2.88 0.85 17.45
N ASP A 185 -2.11 -0.23 17.47
CA ASP A 185 -2.37 -1.42 16.68
C ASP A 185 -3.63 -2.18 17.10
N GLY A 186 -4.42 -2.61 16.11
CA GLY A 186 -5.57 -3.48 16.31
C GLY A 186 -5.20 -4.97 16.39
N ALA A 187 -4.01 -5.37 15.96
CA ALA A 187 -3.57 -6.76 15.91
C ALA A 187 -3.49 -7.38 17.32
N ASN A 188 -4.11 -8.56 17.47
CA ASN A 188 -4.16 -9.28 18.74
C ASN A 188 -4.27 -10.79 18.51
N GLY A 189 -3.17 -11.50 18.77
CA GLY A 189 -3.09 -12.96 18.61
C GLY A 189 -3.54 -13.75 19.85
N GLY A 190 -3.92 -13.09 20.94
CA GLY A 190 -4.43 -13.71 22.17
C GLY A 190 -3.38 -14.45 23.02
N SER A 191 -2.49 -15.25 22.44
CA SER A 191 -1.51 -16.06 23.20
C SER A 191 -0.21 -15.30 23.52
N GLY A 192 0.28 -15.40 24.75
CA GLY A 192 1.51 -14.72 25.18
C GLY A 192 2.10 -15.28 26.48
N TYR A 193 3.32 -14.85 26.79
CA TYR A 193 4.01 -15.20 28.04
C TYR A 193 3.28 -14.69 29.28
N TYR A 194 2.82 -13.44 29.25
CA TYR A 194 2.01 -12.80 30.29
C TYR A 194 2.55 -13.01 31.72
N GLY A 195 3.82 -12.68 31.93
CA GLY A 195 4.48 -12.80 33.23
C GLY A 195 4.72 -14.24 33.69
N GLY A 196 4.75 -15.21 32.76
CA GLY A 196 4.97 -16.63 33.06
C GLY A 196 3.71 -17.48 33.04
N ALA A 197 2.54 -16.88 32.83
CA ALA A 197 1.28 -17.62 32.73
C ALA A 197 1.21 -18.50 31.47
N ASN A 198 1.86 -18.09 30.37
CA ASN A 198 1.91 -18.81 29.08
C ASN A 198 0.51 -19.25 28.60
N GLU A 199 -0.41 -18.30 28.56
CA GLU A 199 -1.83 -18.57 28.31
C GLU A 199 -2.35 -17.80 27.08
N THR A 200 -3.60 -18.10 26.71
CA THR A 200 -4.33 -17.34 25.69
C THR A 200 -5.37 -16.49 26.38
N ARG A 201 -5.31 -15.17 26.17
CA ARG A 201 -6.27 -14.21 26.71
C ARG A 201 -7.16 -13.68 25.61
N LYS A 202 -8.45 -13.56 25.90
CA LYS A 202 -9.43 -12.92 25.02
C LYS A 202 -9.92 -11.65 25.70
N ILE A 203 -9.89 -10.55 24.96
CA ILE A 203 -10.46 -9.27 25.38
C ILE A 203 -11.59 -8.89 24.44
N ASP A 204 -12.49 -8.02 24.91
CA ASP A 204 -13.34 -7.26 24.01
C ASP A 204 -12.62 -5.94 23.70
N ALA A 205 -12.00 -5.85 22.52
CA ALA A 205 -11.22 -4.68 22.10
C ALA A 205 -12.06 -3.38 22.04
N LYS A 206 -13.39 -3.49 21.93
CA LYS A 206 -14.30 -2.34 21.89
C LYS A 206 -14.45 -1.65 23.24
N THR A 207 -14.21 -2.38 24.34
CA THR A 207 -14.48 -1.88 25.70
C THR A 207 -13.25 -1.94 26.60
N TYR A 208 -12.39 -2.94 26.45
CA TYR A 208 -11.26 -3.22 27.33
C TYR A 208 -10.28 -2.04 27.48
N TYR A 209 -9.91 -1.40 26.37
CA TYR A 209 -8.87 -0.37 26.37
C TYR A 209 -9.34 1.00 26.87
N ASP A 210 -10.66 1.20 27.03
CA ASP A 210 -11.27 2.49 27.38
C ASP A 210 -10.61 3.64 26.58
N TRP A 211 -10.69 3.50 25.25
CA TRP A 211 -10.10 4.45 24.32
C TRP A 211 -10.59 5.88 24.51
N PRO A 212 -11.86 6.17 24.85
CA PRO A 212 -12.30 7.55 25.08
C PRO A 212 -11.49 8.28 26.17
N THR A 213 -11.16 7.59 27.27
CA THR A 213 -10.33 8.17 28.34
C THR A 213 -8.87 8.27 27.92
N THR A 214 -8.35 7.26 27.21
CA THR A 214 -6.99 7.28 26.66
C THR A 214 -6.80 8.42 25.65
N TYR A 215 -7.75 8.66 24.76
CA TYR A 215 -7.72 9.76 23.79
C TYR A 215 -7.73 11.13 24.50
N LYS A 216 -8.53 11.31 25.55
CA LYS A 216 -8.50 12.55 26.36
C LYS A 216 -7.12 12.82 26.96
N LEU A 217 -6.45 11.78 27.46
CA LEU A 217 -5.07 11.89 27.94
C LEU A 217 -4.12 12.31 26.81
N VAL A 218 -4.19 11.65 25.65
CA VAL A 218 -3.38 11.98 24.47
C VAL A 218 -3.56 13.44 24.09
N ARG A 219 -4.79 13.94 23.97
CA ARG A 219 -5.07 15.34 23.61
C ARG A 219 -4.59 16.34 24.64
N LYS A 220 -4.64 15.97 25.94
CA LYS A 220 -4.15 16.82 27.02
C LYS A 220 -2.63 16.99 26.93
N LEU A 221 -1.91 15.92 26.64
CA LEU A 221 -0.44 15.93 26.57
C LEU A 221 0.07 16.52 25.25
N GLN A 222 -0.57 16.19 24.14
CA GLN A 222 -0.15 16.54 22.79
C GLN A 222 -1.35 17.06 21.97
N PRO A 223 -1.73 18.34 22.09
CA PRO A 223 -2.94 18.88 21.45
C PRO A 223 -2.88 18.90 19.91
N LYS A 224 -1.68 18.80 19.33
CA LYS A 224 -1.44 18.85 17.87
C LYS A 224 -1.33 17.47 17.21
N ILE A 225 -1.37 16.39 17.99
CA ILE A 225 -1.21 15.01 17.55
C ILE A 225 -2.42 14.53 16.75
N VAL A 226 -2.22 13.55 15.86
CA VAL A 226 -3.29 12.70 15.33
C VAL A 226 -3.21 11.30 15.94
N ILE A 227 -4.35 10.67 16.14
CA ILE A 227 -4.47 9.32 16.69
C ILE A 227 -4.84 8.37 15.56
N TRP A 228 -4.02 7.33 15.37
CA TRP A 228 -4.35 6.18 14.55
C TRP A 228 -4.79 5.03 15.46
N ASN A 229 -5.91 4.37 15.13
CA ASN A 229 -6.38 3.17 15.81
C ASN A 229 -7.21 2.29 14.88
N ASP A 230 -7.21 0.99 15.12
CA ASP A 230 -8.04 -0.01 14.44
C ASP A 230 -8.66 -1.00 15.44
N GLY A 231 -9.84 -1.53 15.12
CA GLY A 231 -10.51 -2.54 15.96
C GLY A 231 -11.13 -2.03 17.27
N GLY A 232 -11.16 -0.70 17.49
CA GLY A 232 -11.73 -0.05 18.68
C GLY A 232 -12.52 1.24 18.36
N ASP A 233 -12.54 2.20 19.28
CA ASP A 233 -13.20 3.50 19.09
C ASP A 233 -12.56 4.30 17.95
N ARG A 234 -13.41 5.00 17.18
CA ARG A 234 -13.00 5.82 16.04
C ARG A 234 -11.93 6.86 16.44
N ALA A 235 -10.78 6.80 15.78
CA ALA A 235 -9.68 7.76 15.94
C ALA A 235 -9.69 8.84 14.84
N ASP A 236 -8.61 9.61 14.71
CA ASP A 236 -8.49 10.64 13.67
C ASP A 236 -8.22 10.03 12.30
N LEU A 237 -7.51 8.91 12.26
CA LEU A 237 -7.06 8.21 11.06
C LEU A 237 -7.64 6.80 11.05
N ARG A 238 -7.69 6.18 9.87
CA ARG A 238 -8.05 4.77 9.72
C ARG A 238 -6.98 3.99 8.99
N TRP A 239 -6.90 2.70 9.31
CA TRP A 239 -6.29 1.71 8.45
C TRP A 239 -7.01 1.63 7.09
N VAL A 240 -6.32 1.16 6.05
CA VAL A 240 -6.88 0.97 4.71
C VAL A 240 -7.33 -0.48 4.44
N GLY A 241 -7.27 -1.35 5.46
CA GLY A 241 -7.71 -2.74 5.35
C GLY A 241 -6.71 -3.69 4.67
N THR A 242 -5.48 -3.22 4.42
CA THR A 242 -4.41 -4.07 3.89
C THR A 242 -3.02 -3.49 4.21
N GLU A 243 -2.01 -4.35 4.29
CA GLU A 243 -0.60 -3.98 4.47
C GLU A 243 0.19 -4.04 3.15
N ALA A 244 -0.47 -4.34 2.04
CA ALA A 244 0.15 -4.49 0.72
C ALA A 244 0.56 -3.16 0.06
N GLY A 245 0.24 -2.02 0.68
CA GLY A 245 0.65 -0.70 0.20
C GLY A 245 -0.28 -0.10 -0.86
N TYR A 246 -1.59 -0.23 -0.70
CA TYR A 246 -2.58 0.46 -1.53
C TYR A 246 -3.87 0.80 -0.78
N VAL A 247 -4.64 1.73 -1.34
CA VAL A 247 -6.04 2.01 -1.00
C VAL A 247 -6.92 1.91 -2.26
N GLY A 248 -8.24 1.84 -2.08
CA GLY A 248 -9.20 1.80 -3.19
C GLY A 248 -9.10 2.98 -4.14
N GLU A 249 -9.48 2.79 -5.40
CA GLU A 249 -9.55 3.86 -6.41
C GLU A 249 -10.58 4.93 -6.02
N THR A 250 -11.74 4.47 -5.58
CA THR A 250 -12.68 5.25 -4.78
C THR A 250 -12.20 5.24 -3.33
N ASN A 251 -11.89 6.43 -2.79
CA ASN A 251 -11.45 6.62 -1.42
C ASN A 251 -12.07 7.90 -0.82
N TRP A 252 -13.15 7.72 -0.07
CA TRP A 252 -13.72 8.74 0.78
C TRP A 252 -12.92 8.85 2.08
N SER A 253 -12.52 10.05 2.48
CA SER A 253 -11.89 10.32 3.78
C SER A 253 -12.90 10.31 4.92
N LEU A 254 -13.96 9.51 4.82
CA LEU A 254 -15.13 9.52 5.68
C LEU A 254 -15.44 8.11 6.19
N LEU A 255 -15.86 8.03 7.45
CA LEU A 255 -16.49 6.84 8.06
C LEU A 255 -17.71 7.28 8.88
N ASN A 256 -18.49 6.31 9.35
CA ASN A 256 -19.43 6.56 10.43
C ASN A 256 -18.67 6.78 11.74
N ALA A 257 -19.08 7.78 12.53
CA ALA A 257 -18.44 8.16 13.79
C ALA A 257 -18.48 7.05 14.85
N THR A 258 -19.49 6.19 14.77
CA THR A 258 -19.73 5.08 15.70
C THR A 258 -20.07 3.81 14.93
N GLY A 259 -19.94 2.67 15.60
CA GLY A 259 -20.24 1.36 15.03
C GLY A 259 -19.06 0.74 14.29
N ASP A 260 -19.28 -0.50 13.88
CA ASP A 260 -18.24 -1.34 13.30
C ASP A 260 -17.83 -0.86 11.91
N VAL A 261 -16.59 -1.15 11.52
CA VAL A 261 -16.06 -0.87 10.19
C VAL A 261 -15.83 -2.19 9.47
N PRO A 262 -16.67 -2.54 8.49
CA PRO A 262 -16.35 -3.57 7.53
C PRO A 262 -15.04 -3.26 6.80
N GLU A 263 -14.25 -4.28 6.46
CA GLU A 263 -12.97 -4.11 5.76
C GLU A 263 -13.09 -3.30 4.46
N GLU A 264 -14.19 -3.48 3.72
CA GLU A 264 -14.51 -2.69 2.52
C GLU A 264 -14.53 -1.18 2.82
N GLN A 265 -15.09 -0.78 3.97
CA GLN A 265 -15.17 0.63 4.36
C GLN A 265 -13.81 1.19 4.78
N LEU A 266 -12.89 0.37 5.29
CA LEU A 266 -11.51 0.81 5.50
C LEU A 266 -10.86 1.17 4.16
N ARG A 267 -11.06 0.32 3.16
CA ARG A 267 -10.46 0.41 1.82
C ARG A 267 -11.02 1.54 0.96
N HIS A 268 -12.32 1.82 1.07
CA HIS A 268 -13.01 2.78 0.20
C HIS A 268 -13.57 4.02 0.93
N GLY A 269 -13.63 3.97 2.26
CA GLY A 269 -14.41 4.93 3.04
C GLY A 269 -15.91 4.77 2.81
N VAL A 270 -16.69 5.68 3.40
CA VAL A 270 -18.16 5.70 3.31
C VAL A 270 -18.59 7.04 2.73
N GLU A 271 -19.20 7.05 1.54
CA GLU A 271 -19.62 8.29 0.88
C GLU A 271 -20.45 9.18 1.83
N ASN A 272 -21.44 8.63 2.52
CA ASN A 272 -22.29 9.40 3.43
C ASN A 272 -21.86 9.30 4.90
N GLY A 273 -20.59 8.99 5.17
CA GLY A 273 -20.05 8.95 6.52
C GLY A 273 -20.14 10.31 7.21
N ASN A 274 -20.34 10.30 8.53
CA ASN A 274 -20.54 11.50 9.34
C ASN A 274 -19.31 11.92 10.18
N ALA A 275 -18.16 11.27 9.98
CA ALA A 275 -16.87 11.66 10.56
C ALA A 275 -15.77 11.71 9.49
N TRP A 276 -14.88 12.72 9.57
CA TRP A 276 -13.68 12.78 8.73
C TRP A 276 -12.58 11.91 9.33
N VAL A 277 -12.23 10.83 8.62
CA VAL A 277 -11.31 9.78 9.07
C VAL A 277 -10.52 9.28 7.85
N PRO A 278 -9.50 10.02 7.40
CA PRO A 278 -8.73 9.69 6.19
C PRO A 278 -7.92 8.40 6.38
N GLY A 279 -7.70 7.69 5.27
CA GLY A 279 -6.94 6.44 5.26
C GLY A 279 -5.43 6.68 5.22
N GLU A 280 -4.71 5.89 6.02
CA GLU A 280 -3.26 5.77 5.98
C GLU A 280 -2.86 4.44 5.35
N VAL A 281 -2.08 4.49 4.26
CA VAL A 281 -1.54 3.27 3.63
C VAL A 281 -0.22 2.90 4.30
N ASN A 282 -0.24 1.89 5.16
CA ASN A 282 0.95 1.32 5.77
C ASN A 282 1.47 0.11 4.97
N THR A 283 2.78 0.03 4.77
CA THR A 283 3.42 -1.15 4.16
C THR A 283 4.92 -1.17 4.46
N SER A 284 5.56 -2.34 4.33
CA SER A 284 7.01 -2.46 4.48
C SER A 284 7.76 -2.37 3.16
N ILE A 285 9.02 -1.89 3.20
CA ILE A 285 9.93 -1.95 2.05
C ILE A 285 10.36 -3.39 1.74
N ARG A 286 10.14 -4.31 2.69
CA ARG A 286 10.36 -5.76 2.60
C ARG A 286 9.03 -6.51 2.76
N PRO A 287 9.01 -7.84 2.56
CA PRO A 287 7.81 -8.64 2.87
C PRO A 287 7.35 -8.50 4.32
N GLU A 288 8.26 -8.56 5.29
CA GLU A 288 7.95 -8.47 6.71
C GLU A 288 8.24 -7.07 7.30
N TRP A 289 7.70 -6.82 8.48
CA TRP A 289 7.89 -5.57 9.23
C TRP A 289 9.25 -5.50 9.94
N PHE A 290 9.73 -6.62 10.50
CA PHE A 290 11.05 -6.70 11.16
C PHE A 290 12.13 -7.14 10.17
N TYR A 291 13.39 -6.95 10.55
CA TYR A 291 14.52 -7.33 9.70
C TYR A 291 14.67 -8.85 9.69
N HIS A 292 14.79 -9.41 8.48
CA HIS A 292 15.21 -10.77 8.24
C HIS A 292 16.24 -10.80 7.11
N GLU A 293 17.40 -11.41 7.35
CA GLU A 293 18.48 -11.51 6.34
C GLU A 293 18.00 -12.23 5.06
N ARG A 294 17.11 -13.22 5.21
CA ARG A 294 16.48 -13.95 4.09
C ARG A 294 15.70 -13.04 3.12
N GLU A 295 15.41 -11.80 3.52
CA GLU A 295 14.65 -10.81 2.75
C GLU A 295 15.54 -9.75 2.10
N ASP A 296 16.86 -9.79 2.25
CA ASP A 296 17.78 -8.82 1.62
C ASP A 296 17.73 -8.87 0.09
N ARG A 297 17.20 -9.94 -0.48
CA ARG A 297 16.96 -10.09 -1.92
C ARG A 297 15.50 -9.81 -2.33
N LYS A 298 14.66 -9.39 -1.39
CA LYS A 298 13.22 -9.19 -1.53
C LYS A 298 12.79 -7.76 -1.21
N VAL A 299 13.74 -6.83 -1.06
CA VAL A 299 13.45 -5.39 -0.99
C VAL A 299 12.63 -5.01 -2.22
N LYS A 300 11.52 -4.27 -2.02
CA LYS A 300 10.64 -3.84 -3.09
C LYS A 300 11.43 -3.13 -4.18
N THR A 301 11.14 -3.52 -5.41
CA THR A 301 11.73 -2.89 -6.60
C THR A 301 11.21 -1.46 -6.77
N LEU A 302 11.92 -0.65 -7.56
CA LEU A 302 11.51 0.73 -7.87
C LEU A 302 10.07 0.81 -8.39
N SER A 303 9.65 -0.11 -9.27
CA SER A 303 8.29 -0.10 -9.81
C SER A 303 7.25 -0.39 -8.75
N GLN A 304 7.50 -1.37 -7.88
CA GLN A 304 6.58 -1.68 -6.78
C GLN A 304 6.42 -0.48 -5.84
N LEU A 305 7.52 0.24 -5.54
CA LEU A 305 7.47 1.45 -4.73
C LEU A 305 6.72 2.60 -5.42
N MET A 306 6.93 2.78 -6.73
CA MET A 306 6.17 3.77 -7.51
C MET A 306 4.69 3.39 -7.60
N ASP A 307 4.35 2.13 -7.78
CA ASP A 307 2.96 1.65 -7.74
C ASP A 307 2.32 1.95 -6.38
N THR A 308 3.02 1.66 -5.28
CA THR A 308 2.59 2.03 -3.93
C THR A 308 2.35 3.54 -3.81
N TYR A 309 3.23 4.40 -4.34
CA TYR A 309 3.02 5.86 -4.34
C TYR A 309 1.73 6.29 -5.06
N TYR A 310 1.52 5.81 -6.29
CA TYR A 310 0.31 6.14 -7.05
C TYR A 310 -0.95 5.54 -6.42
N ASN A 311 -0.83 4.40 -5.74
CA ASN A 311 -1.94 3.71 -5.09
C ASN A 311 -2.16 4.13 -3.62
N SER A 312 -1.43 5.13 -3.13
CA SER A 312 -1.60 5.73 -1.79
C SER A 312 -1.82 7.24 -1.92
N ILE A 313 -0.74 8.01 -2.05
CA ILE A 313 -0.74 9.47 -2.24
C ILE A 313 -1.54 9.86 -3.49
N GLY A 314 -1.44 9.07 -4.56
CA GLY A 314 -2.24 9.25 -5.78
C GLY A 314 -3.73 8.88 -5.66
N ARG A 315 -4.18 8.40 -4.50
CA ARG A 315 -5.55 7.95 -4.21
C ARG A 315 -6.06 8.51 -2.87
N ASN A 316 -5.79 9.78 -2.58
CA ASN A 316 -6.33 10.47 -1.40
C ASN A 316 -5.98 9.81 -0.04
N ALA A 317 -4.79 9.24 0.07
CA ALA A 317 -4.25 8.71 1.32
C ALA A 317 -2.81 9.21 1.56
N THR A 318 -2.28 8.95 2.74
CA THR A 318 -0.83 9.08 2.99
C THR A 318 -0.15 7.72 2.79
N LEU A 319 1.18 7.75 2.67
CA LEU A 319 2.03 6.56 2.63
C LEU A 319 2.93 6.52 3.88
N LEU A 320 2.79 5.44 4.64
CA LEU A 320 3.64 5.07 5.76
C LEU A 320 4.50 3.86 5.35
N LEU A 321 5.76 4.10 5.00
CA LEU A 321 6.68 3.06 4.50
C LEU A 321 7.65 2.61 5.59
N ASN A 322 7.64 1.31 5.92
CA ASN A 322 8.50 0.75 6.95
C ASN A 322 9.93 0.44 6.50
N PHE A 323 10.89 0.73 7.38
CA PHE A 323 12.28 0.33 7.33
C PHE A 323 12.63 -0.47 8.58
N PRO A 324 12.87 -1.79 8.46
CA PRO A 324 13.34 -2.57 9.59
C PRO A 324 14.80 -2.26 9.91
N ILE A 325 15.14 -2.31 11.19
CA ILE A 325 16.52 -2.15 11.66
C ILE A 325 17.20 -3.51 11.80
N MET A 326 18.39 -3.63 11.22
CA MET A 326 19.25 -4.81 11.32
C MET A 326 19.72 -5.07 12.77
N PRO A 327 20.16 -6.29 13.12
CA PRO A 327 20.72 -6.57 14.45
C PRO A 327 21.90 -5.68 14.86
N ASN A 328 22.64 -5.11 13.89
CA ASN A 328 23.73 -4.16 14.16
C ASN A 328 23.24 -2.74 14.50
N GLY A 329 21.94 -2.44 14.36
CA GLY A 329 21.35 -1.14 14.66
C GLY A 329 21.27 -0.16 13.47
N LEU A 330 21.40 -0.62 12.23
CA LEU A 330 21.34 0.22 11.03
C LEU A 330 20.22 -0.23 10.06
N ILE A 331 19.74 0.69 9.22
CA ILE A 331 18.98 0.36 8.02
C ILE A 331 19.93 -0.30 7.01
N HIS A 332 19.49 -1.38 6.37
CA HIS A 332 20.30 -2.12 5.39
C HIS A 332 20.55 -1.29 4.11
N GLU A 333 21.75 -1.38 3.54
CA GLU A 333 22.19 -0.57 2.36
C GLU A 333 21.28 -0.71 1.12
N LYS A 334 20.72 -1.91 0.90
CA LYS A 334 19.75 -2.15 -0.18
C LYS A 334 18.43 -1.40 0.01
N ASP A 335 18.01 -1.23 1.26
CA ASP A 335 16.77 -0.52 1.62
C ASP A 335 16.98 0.98 1.41
N GLU A 336 18.14 1.49 1.85
CA GLU A 336 18.60 2.85 1.55
C GLU A 336 18.63 3.10 0.04
N LYS A 337 19.30 2.24 -0.72
CA LYS A 337 19.40 2.37 -2.19
C LYS A 337 18.02 2.37 -2.85
N ALA A 338 17.11 1.49 -2.41
CA ALA A 338 15.76 1.42 -2.95
C ALA A 338 14.96 2.68 -2.63
N ALA A 339 15.01 3.17 -1.39
CA ALA A 339 14.31 4.39 -0.97
C ALA A 339 14.81 5.65 -1.68
N LEU A 340 16.14 5.81 -1.84
CA LEU A 340 16.72 6.94 -2.56
C LEU A 340 16.43 6.89 -4.05
N SER A 341 16.44 5.69 -4.66
CA SER A 341 16.05 5.51 -6.06
C SER A 341 14.57 5.84 -6.28
N PHE A 342 13.71 5.45 -5.33
CA PHE A 342 12.29 5.78 -5.32
C PHE A 342 12.07 7.29 -5.21
N ALA A 343 12.71 7.95 -4.25
CA ALA A 343 12.62 9.40 -4.09
C ALA A 343 13.07 10.15 -5.36
N LYS A 344 14.17 9.70 -5.98
CA LYS A 344 14.63 10.24 -7.26
C LYS A 344 13.57 10.06 -8.35
N ALA A 345 12.97 8.87 -8.49
CA ALA A 345 11.97 8.62 -9.52
C ALA A 345 10.69 9.44 -9.32
N VAL A 346 10.25 9.66 -8.09
CA VAL A 346 9.14 10.58 -7.77
C VAL A 346 9.51 12.00 -8.19
N ASN A 347 10.68 12.49 -7.78
CA ASN A 347 11.14 13.84 -8.15
C ASN A 347 11.23 14.02 -9.68
N ASP A 348 11.79 13.05 -10.39
CA ASP A 348 11.90 13.08 -11.85
C ASP A 348 10.51 13.07 -12.52
N ALA A 349 9.57 12.28 -11.99
CA ALA A 349 8.21 12.17 -12.53
C ALA A 349 7.39 13.47 -12.41
N PHE A 350 7.66 14.27 -11.37
CA PHE A 350 6.92 15.50 -11.06
C PHE A 350 7.77 16.78 -11.17
N ALA A 351 8.93 16.72 -11.86
CA ALA A 351 9.88 17.83 -11.93
C ALA A 351 9.34 19.06 -12.69
N LEU A 352 8.52 18.85 -13.72
CA LEU A 352 8.03 19.91 -14.60
C LEU A 352 6.51 19.81 -14.77
N ASN A 353 5.77 20.67 -14.09
CA ASN A 353 4.33 20.84 -14.31
C ASN A 353 4.09 21.56 -15.65
N LEU A 354 3.56 20.82 -16.62
CA LEU A 354 3.28 21.26 -17.99
C LEU A 354 2.02 22.13 -18.08
N ALA A 355 1.13 22.10 -17.08
CA ALA A 355 -0.03 22.98 -17.01
C ALA A 355 0.31 24.38 -16.50
N LYS A 356 1.47 24.55 -15.86
CA LYS A 356 1.90 25.84 -15.32
C LYS A 356 1.98 26.90 -16.42
N ASN A 357 1.42 28.09 -16.17
CA ASN A 357 1.32 29.21 -17.12
C ASN A 357 0.50 28.92 -18.39
N SER A 358 -0.20 27.79 -18.46
CA SER A 358 -1.13 27.52 -19.56
C SER A 358 -2.40 28.36 -19.41
N ARG A 359 -3.15 28.52 -20.50
CA ARG A 359 -4.47 29.18 -20.42
C ARG A 359 -5.49 28.19 -19.88
N ALA A 360 -6.21 28.55 -18.82
CA ALA A 360 -7.32 27.77 -18.28
C ALA A 360 -8.66 28.44 -18.59
N THR A 361 -9.69 27.64 -18.87
CA THR A 361 -11.09 28.07 -19.03
C THR A 361 -12.02 27.06 -18.38
N ALA A 362 -13.22 27.48 -17.97
CA ALA A 362 -14.21 26.58 -17.39
C ALA A 362 -15.58 26.78 -18.03
N SER A 363 -16.40 25.72 -18.06
CA SER A 363 -17.78 25.80 -18.54
C SER A 363 -18.68 26.60 -17.61
N GLN A 364 -18.28 26.74 -16.34
CA GLN A 364 -19.01 27.48 -15.31
C GLN A 364 -18.01 28.09 -14.32
N VAL A 365 -18.26 29.35 -13.93
CA VAL A 365 -17.48 30.07 -12.92
C VAL A 365 -18.46 30.70 -11.93
N ARG A 366 -18.25 30.43 -10.64
CA ARG A 366 -19.10 30.94 -9.56
C ARG A 366 -19.27 32.45 -9.64
N GLY A 367 -20.52 32.91 -9.75
CA GLY A 367 -20.87 34.32 -9.84
C GLY A 367 -20.14 35.10 -10.95
N LYS A 368 -19.57 34.41 -11.94
CA LYS A 368 -18.64 34.98 -12.95
C LYS A 368 -17.48 35.78 -12.33
N SER A 369 -17.06 35.40 -11.13
CA SER A 369 -16.02 36.09 -10.37
C SER A 369 -14.63 35.58 -10.71
N SER A 370 -13.66 36.48 -10.89
CA SER A 370 -12.25 36.12 -11.06
C SER A 370 -11.64 35.43 -9.82
N MET A 371 -12.30 35.51 -8.67
CA MET A 371 -11.88 34.79 -7.45
C MET A 371 -12.03 33.28 -7.56
N TYR A 372 -12.91 32.80 -8.44
CA TYR A 372 -13.24 31.38 -8.62
C TYR A 372 -13.03 30.91 -10.06
N ASP A 373 -12.23 31.65 -10.83
CA ASP A 373 -11.94 31.36 -12.23
C ASP A 373 -11.12 30.07 -12.41
N ALA A 374 -11.15 29.49 -13.61
CA ALA A 374 -10.38 28.28 -13.96
C ALA A 374 -8.86 28.42 -13.71
N SER A 375 -8.32 29.64 -13.86
CA SER A 375 -6.91 29.94 -13.57
C SER A 375 -6.52 29.65 -12.11
N LYS A 376 -7.47 29.66 -11.18
CA LYS A 376 -7.26 29.35 -9.76
C LYS A 376 -6.95 27.89 -9.48
N ALA A 377 -7.15 27.00 -10.45
CA ALA A 377 -6.72 25.61 -10.33
C ALA A 377 -5.26 25.40 -10.77
N ILE A 378 -4.58 26.40 -11.34
CA ILE A 378 -3.23 26.23 -11.91
C ILE A 378 -2.25 27.35 -11.51
N ASP A 379 -2.58 28.15 -10.49
CA ASP A 379 -1.77 29.30 -10.05
C ASP A 379 -0.72 28.94 -8.98
N ASN A 380 -0.69 27.69 -8.52
CA ASN A 380 0.16 27.17 -7.43
C ASN A 380 -0.15 27.78 -6.06
N ASP A 381 -1.33 28.37 -5.86
CA ASP A 381 -1.80 28.81 -4.54
C ASP A 381 -2.81 27.79 -3.99
N THR A 382 -2.42 27.11 -2.90
CA THR A 382 -3.22 26.04 -2.29
C THR A 382 -4.47 26.53 -1.58
N GLU A 383 -4.61 27.84 -1.36
CA GLU A 383 -5.78 28.43 -0.71
C GLU A 383 -6.78 29.01 -1.72
N SER A 384 -6.40 29.19 -2.99
CA SER A 384 -7.33 29.51 -4.08
C SER A 384 -7.86 28.26 -4.77
N TYR A 385 -9.00 28.40 -5.45
CA TYR A 385 -9.65 27.30 -6.14
C TYR A 385 -10.63 27.80 -7.21
N TRP A 386 -10.74 27.03 -8.30
CA TRP A 386 -11.89 27.14 -9.19
C TRP A 386 -13.13 26.63 -8.47
N ALA A 387 -14.28 27.29 -8.65
CA ALA A 387 -15.55 26.84 -8.09
C ALA A 387 -16.72 27.14 -9.02
N THR A 388 -17.77 26.34 -8.89
CA THR A 388 -19.05 26.60 -9.57
C THR A 388 -20.12 27.23 -8.67
N ASP A 389 -21.22 27.66 -9.28
CA ASP A 389 -22.43 28.08 -8.54
C ASP A 389 -23.05 26.91 -7.77
N ASP A 390 -23.74 27.22 -6.66
CA ASP A 390 -24.21 26.22 -5.68
C ASP A 390 -25.18 25.18 -6.22
N ALA A 391 -25.86 25.43 -7.34
CA ALA A 391 -26.76 24.46 -7.99
C ALA A 391 -26.05 23.55 -9.01
N VAL A 392 -24.83 23.88 -9.40
CA VAL A 392 -24.10 23.21 -10.48
C VAL A 392 -23.31 22.05 -9.90
N ARG A 393 -23.61 20.82 -10.32
CA ARG A 393 -22.94 19.58 -9.85
C ARG A 393 -21.97 18.98 -10.87
N ASN A 394 -22.12 19.37 -12.14
CA ASN A 394 -21.23 18.98 -13.23
C ASN A 394 -20.69 20.24 -13.91
N ALA A 395 -19.42 20.20 -14.28
CA ALA A 395 -18.74 21.28 -15.01
C ALA A 395 -17.40 20.77 -15.54
N SER A 396 -16.84 21.47 -16.51
CA SER A 396 -15.52 21.17 -17.05
C SER A 396 -14.55 22.34 -16.89
N LEU A 397 -13.28 21.98 -16.76
CA LEU A 397 -12.14 22.88 -16.74
C LEU A 397 -11.16 22.40 -17.82
N THR A 398 -10.82 23.29 -18.74
CA THR A 398 -9.96 23.01 -19.89
C THR A 398 -8.67 23.80 -19.80
N ILE A 399 -7.54 23.10 -19.92
CA ILE A 399 -6.20 23.65 -20.06
C ILE A 399 -5.82 23.65 -21.54
N GLN A 400 -5.36 24.80 -22.03
CA GLN A 400 -4.82 24.94 -23.37
C GLN A 400 -3.31 25.13 -23.30
N PHE A 401 -2.58 24.18 -23.89
CA PHE A 401 -1.13 24.24 -23.99
C PHE A 401 -0.72 25.20 -25.11
N SER A 402 0.46 25.82 -24.98
CA SER A 402 1.00 26.73 -25.99
C SER A 402 1.47 26.03 -27.27
N LYS A 403 1.67 24.71 -27.21
CA LYS A 403 2.09 23.83 -28.31
C LYS A 403 1.59 22.40 -28.04
N PRO A 404 1.56 21.52 -29.05
CA PRO A 404 1.40 20.08 -28.82
C PRO A 404 2.37 19.62 -27.72
N THR A 405 1.82 18.98 -26.70
CA THR A 405 2.52 18.63 -25.47
C THR A 405 2.28 17.17 -25.14
N ALA A 406 3.36 16.41 -24.98
CA ALA A 406 3.33 15.02 -24.57
C ALA A 406 3.26 14.89 -23.04
N PHE A 407 2.33 14.11 -22.51
CA PHE A 407 2.19 13.86 -21.07
C PHE A 407 1.53 12.50 -20.80
N ASN A 408 1.76 11.97 -19.59
CA ASN A 408 1.27 10.66 -19.15
C ASN A 408 0.84 10.63 -17.68
N ARG A 409 0.79 11.80 -17.03
CA ARG A 409 0.30 11.97 -15.66
C ARG A 409 -0.63 13.18 -15.58
N PHE A 410 -1.66 13.01 -14.77
CA PHE A 410 -2.61 14.06 -14.39
C PHE A 410 -2.75 14.06 -12.87
N LEU A 411 -2.56 15.21 -12.23
CA LEU A 411 -2.76 15.40 -10.80
C LEU A 411 -3.86 16.42 -10.57
N VAL A 412 -4.77 16.14 -9.65
CA VAL A 412 -5.85 17.05 -9.27
C VAL A 412 -6.12 17.00 -7.77
N GLN A 413 -6.52 18.14 -7.18
CA GLN A 413 -6.77 18.29 -5.75
C GLN A 413 -8.05 19.11 -5.49
N GLU A 414 -8.81 18.71 -4.47
CA GLU A 414 -9.90 19.50 -3.90
C GLU A 414 -9.42 20.30 -2.67
N PRO A 415 -9.97 21.49 -2.39
CA PRO A 415 -9.73 22.21 -1.15
C PRO A 415 -10.49 21.52 0.01
N ILE A 416 -9.96 20.40 0.51
CA ILE A 416 -10.63 19.52 1.48
C ILE A 416 -11.03 20.18 2.81
N ARG A 417 -10.52 21.38 3.12
CA ARG A 417 -11.02 22.23 4.22
C ARG A 417 -12.51 22.56 4.08
N LEU A 418 -13.03 22.55 2.85
CA LEU A 418 -14.44 22.75 2.51
C LEU A 418 -15.17 21.42 2.23
N GLY A 419 -14.60 20.29 2.65
CA GLY A 419 -15.14 18.94 2.47
C GLY A 419 -14.74 18.29 1.16
N GLN A 420 -14.92 16.97 1.08
CA GLN A 420 -14.68 16.16 -0.12
C GLN A 420 -15.97 16.04 -0.94
N ARG A 421 -15.93 16.38 -2.23
CA ARG A 421 -17.14 16.62 -3.02
C ARG A 421 -17.24 15.72 -4.24
N VAL A 422 -16.19 15.62 -5.05
CA VAL A 422 -16.23 14.95 -6.35
C VAL A 422 -16.48 13.46 -6.19
N LYS A 423 -17.48 12.94 -6.92
CA LYS A 423 -17.88 11.53 -6.93
C LYS A 423 -17.41 10.81 -8.19
N SER A 424 -17.41 11.51 -9.32
CA SER A 424 -16.91 10.99 -10.58
C SER A 424 -16.48 12.10 -11.54
N PHE A 425 -15.46 11.79 -12.35
CA PHE A 425 -14.94 12.70 -13.35
C PHE A 425 -14.31 11.95 -14.53
N THR A 426 -14.11 12.65 -15.65
CA THR A 426 -13.29 12.18 -16.76
C THR A 426 -12.15 13.15 -17.03
N VAL A 427 -11.09 12.63 -17.65
CA VAL A 427 -10.02 13.43 -18.23
C VAL A 427 -9.96 13.10 -19.72
N GLU A 428 -9.97 14.15 -20.53
CA GLU A 428 -9.92 14.06 -21.98
C GLU A 428 -8.73 14.87 -22.52
N ALA A 429 -8.15 14.41 -23.62
CA ALA A 429 -7.07 15.10 -24.32
C ALA A 429 -7.49 15.40 -25.77
N LEU A 430 -7.18 16.59 -26.26
CA LEU A 430 -7.45 16.98 -27.64
C LEU A 430 -6.27 16.56 -28.55
N VAL A 431 -6.40 15.36 -29.12
CA VAL A 431 -5.38 14.69 -29.96
C VAL A 431 -5.85 14.75 -31.41
N ASP A 432 -5.02 15.31 -32.30
CA ASP A 432 -5.34 15.46 -33.72
C ASP A 432 -6.71 16.13 -33.97
N GLY A 433 -7.04 17.15 -33.17
CA GLY A 433 -8.31 17.88 -33.23
C GLY A 433 -9.53 17.14 -32.68
N ASN A 434 -9.36 15.93 -32.13
CA ASN A 434 -10.45 15.13 -31.58
C ASN A 434 -10.27 14.90 -30.07
N TRP A 435 -11.33 15.08 -29.30
CA TRP A 435 -11.33 14.76 -27.87
C TRP A 435 -11.28 13.24 -27.69
N LYS A 436 -10.28 12.76 -26.96
CA LYS A 436 -10.15 11.36 -26.55
C LYS A 436 -10.22 11.29 -25.03
N GLU A 437 -11.13 10.48 -24.50
CA GLU A 437 -11.13 10.14 -23.07
C GLU A 437 -9.88 9.32 -22.76
N ILE A 438 -9.08 9.81 -21.82
CA ILE A 438 -7.83 9.16 -21.38
C ILE A 438 -7.94 8.59 -19.98
N ALA A 439 -8.95 9.01 -19.21
CA ALA A 439 -9.29 8.42 -17.92
C ALA A 439 -10.74 8.71 -17.52
N ARG A 440 -11.32 7.80 -16.73
CA ARG A 440 -12.63 7.93 -16.09
C ARG A 440 -12.54 7.37 -14.69
N GLU A 441 -12.87 8.20 -13.72
CA GLU A 441 -12.46 8.01 -12.33
C GLU A 441 -13.54 8.49 -11.35
N THR A 442 -13.37 8.19 -10.07
CA THR A 442 -14.33 8.51 -9.01
C THR A 442 -13.91 9.70 -8.14
N THR A 443 -13.41 9.45 -6.93
CA THR A 443 -13.10 10.49 -5.93
C THR A 443 -11.80 11.22 -6.22
N ILE A 444 -11.70 12.48 -5.80
CA ILE A 444 -10.44 13.25 -5.83
C ILE A 444 -9.86 13.42 -4.43
N GLY A 445 -10.57 14.12 -3.53
CA GLY A 445 -10.10 14.44 -2.18
C GLY A 445 -8.85 15.31 -2.17
N TYR A 446 -7.94 15.04 -1.23
CA TYR A 446 -6.71 15.78 -1.05
C TYR A 446 -5.83 15.75 -2.30
N LYS A 447 -5.70 14.58 -2.94
CA LYS A 447 -4.88 14.41 -4.14
C LYS A 447 -5.27 13.13 -4.89
N ARG A 448 -5.47 13.27 -6.21
CA ARG A 448 -5.63 12.16 -7.15
C ARG A 448 -4.56 12.28 -8.23
N ILE A 449 -3.83 11.20 -8.47
CA ILE A 449 -2.82 11.11 -9.54
C ILE A 449 -3.20 9.96 -10.47
N LEU A 450 -3.34 10.27 -11.75
CA LEU A 450 -3.67 9.29 -12.79
C LEU A 450 -2.45 8.98 -13.64
N ARG A 451 -2.39 7.72 -14.07
CA ARG A 451 -1.41 7.22 -15.05
C ARG A 451 -2.16 6.73 -16.27
N PHE A 452 -1.65 7.06 -17.43
CA PHE A 452 -2.17 6.61 -18.73
C PHE A 452 -1.01 6.57 -19.73
N PRO A 453 -1.14 5.86 -20.87
CA PRO A 453 -0.14 5.90 -21.93
C PRO A 453 0.17 7.33 -22.37
N THR A 454 1.39 7.65 -22.79
CA THR A 454 1.72 9.00 -23.24
C THR A 454 0.84 9.43 -24.40
N VAL A 455 0.19 10.57 -24.25
CA VAL A 455 -0.56 11.25 -25.31
C VAL A 455 0.10 12.57 -25.64
N GLU A 456 0.08 12.95 -26.91
CA GLU A 456 0.46 14.28 -27.35
C GLU A 456 -0.80 15.07 -27.72
N ALA A 457 -1.06 16.16 -27.01
CA ALA A 457 -2.30 16.92 -27.15
C ALA A 457 -2.08 18.43 -27.09
N THR A 458 -3.04 19.18 -27.63
CA THR A 458 -3.06 20.64 -27.59
C THR A 458 -3.89 21.20 -26.45
N GLN A 459 -4.82 20.40 -25.92
CA GLN A 459 -5.64 20.72 -24.76
C GLN A 459 -5.87 19.49 -23.89
N LEU A 460 -6.13 19.73 -22.61
CA LEU A 460 -6.59 18.74 -21.65
C LEU A 460 -7.85 19.27 -20.97
N ARG A 461 -8.86 18.41 -20.75
CA ARG A 461 -10.10 18.77 -20.09
C ARG A 461 -10.38 17.82 -18.94
N LEU A 462 -10.58 18.38 -17.75
CA LEU A 462 -11.19 17.73 -16.60
C LEU A 462 -12.71 17.98 -16.68
N THR A 463 -13.52 16.93 -16.68
CA THR A 463 -14.99 17.06 -16.61
C THR A 463 -15.49 16.38 -15.35
N ILE A 464 -16.00 17.17 -14.40
CA ILE A 464 -16.69 16.64 -13.22
C ILE A 464 -18.09 16.19 -13.65
N LEU A 465 -18.37 14.91 -13.49
CA LEU A 465 -19.64 14.30 -13.87
C LEU A 465 -20.67 14.37 -12.75
N ASP A 466 -20.24 14.14 -11.51
CA ASP A 466 -21.08 14.23 -10.32
C ASP A 466 -20.27 14.61 -9.07
N ALA A 467 -20.92 15.31 -8.14
CA ALA A 467 -20.33 15.79 -6.89
C ALA A 467 -21.42 15.95 -5.81
N LYS A 468 -21.05 15.86 -4.53
CA LYS A 468 -21.98 16.10 -3.40
C LYS A 468 -22.46 17.56 -3.30
N GLY A 469 -21.68 18.48 -3.85
CA GLY A 469 -21.96 19.92 -3.88
C GLY A 469 -21.39 20.54 -5.14
N CYS A 470 -21.34 21.86 -5.22
CA CYS A 470 -20.62 22.53 -6.29
C CYS A 470 -19.15 22.07 -6.33
N PRO A 471 -18.60 21.66 -7.49
CA PRO A 471 -17.21 21.25 -7.61
C PRO A 471 -16.25 22.39 -7.28
N LEU A 472 -15.19 22.06 -6.52
CA LEU A 472 -14.07 22.96 -6.24
C LEU A 472 -12.76 22.24 -6.57
N ILE A 473 -11.87 22.88 -7.33
CA ILE A 473 -10.54 22.35 -7.65
C ILE A 473 -9.49 23.39 -7.29
N SER A 474 -8.62 23.05 -6.35
CA SER A 474 -7.56 23.93 -5.85
C SER A 474 -6.23 23.74 -6.57
N ASN A 475 -6.02 22.58 -7.20
CA ASN A 475 -4.81 22.34 -7.97
C ASN A 475 -5.08 21.34 -9.10
N LEU A 476 -4.49 21.59 -10.26
CA LEU A 476 -4.48 20.73 -11.44
C LEU A 476 -3.11 20.85 -12.09
N GLU A 477 -2.46 19.71 -12.26
CA GLU A 477 -1.11 19.64 -12.80
C GLU A 477 -1.00 18.50 -13.83
N VAL A 478 -0.09 18.67 -14.78
CA VAL A 478 0.12 17.72 -15.88
C VAL A 478 1.61 17.44 -15.99
N TYR A 479 1.99 16.16 -16.10
CA TYR A 479 3.40 15.76 -16.14
C TYR A 479 3.69 14.71 -17.20
N LYS A 480 4.95 14.67 -17.62
CA LYS A 480 5.53 13.60 -18.44
C LYS A 480 6.56 12.85 -17.62
N ALA A 481 6.10 11.80 -16.92
CA ALA A 481 6.98 10.94 -16.16
C ALA A 481 7.85 10.08 -17.11
N PRO A 482 9.15 9.89 -16.79
CA PRO A 482 10.01 8.97 -17.52
C PRO A 482 9.51 7.52 -17.45
N LEU A 483 9.85 6.71 -18.45
CA LEU A 483 9.62 5.27 -18.42
C LEU A 483 10.54 4.62 -17.39
N ILE A 484 9.97 3.76 -16.54
CA ILE A 484 10.71 2.97 -15.56
C ILE A 484 10.85 1.56 -16.13
N LEU A 485 12.05 1.23 -16.61
CA LEU A 485 12.33 -0.08 -17.19
C LEU A 485 12.43 -1.15 -16.11
N THR A 486 11.38 -1.94 -15.98
CA THR A 486 11.34 -3.11 -15.08
C THR A 486 11.68 -4.38 -15.83
N SER A 487 12.29 -5.35 -15.15
CA SER A 487 12.37 -6.71 -15.68
C SER A 487 10.95 -7.22 -16.00
N PRO A 488 10.71 -7.79 -17.19
CA PRO A 488 9.41 -8.32 -17.53
C PRO A 488 9.03 -9.50 -16.64
N VAL A 489 7.76 -9.61 -16.28
CA VAL A 489 7.19 -10.83 -15.72
C VAL A 489 6.90 -11.78 -16.86
N ILE A 490 7.39 -13.01 -16.76
CA ILE A 490 7.18 -14.06 -17.76
C ILE A 490 6.33 -15.14 -17.11
N THR A 491 5.20 -15.50 -17.73
CA THR A 491 4.35 -16.59 -17.30
C THR A 491 4.02 -17.51 -18.46
N ARG A 492 3.52 -18.71 -18.18
CA ARG A 492 3.06 -19.65 -19.21
C ARG A 492 1.66 -20.10 -18.88
N ASN A 493 0.69 -19.79 -19.74
CA ASN A 493 -0.70 -20.12 -19.48
C ASN A 493 -0.99 -21.61 -19.67
N GLN A 494 -2.21 -22.04 -19.30
CA GLN A 494 -2.67 -23.42 -19.50
C GLN A 494 -2.58 -23.89 -20.97
N ALA A 495 -2.76 -22.98 -21.94
CA ALA A 495 -2.63 -23.30 -23.37
C ALA A 495 -1.18 -23.55 -23.82
N GLY A 496 -0.21 -23.34 -22.92
CA GLY A 496 1.22 -23.45 -23.20
C GLY A 496 1.83 -22.19 -23.81
N ASP A 497 1.07 -21.11 -23.97
CA ASP A 497 1.59 -19.85 -24.50
C ASP A 497 2.36 -19.12 -23.41
N VAL A 498 3.50 -18.54 -23.79
CA VAL A 498 4.28 -17.70 -22.88
C VAL A 498 3.82 -16.24 -23.00
N LEU A 499 3.45 -15.65 -21.87
CA LEU A 499 3.07 -14.25 -21.74
C LEU A 499 4.23 -13.48 -21.13
N ILE A 500 4.50 -12.31 -21.69
CA ILE A 500 5.55 -11.40 -21.21
C ILE A 500 4.88 -10.07 -20.91
N LYS A 501 5.05 -9.57 -19.69
CA LYS A 501 4.44 -8.32 -19.23
C LYS A 501 5.48 -7.39 -18.63
N SER A 502 5.55 -6.16 -19.13
CA SER A 502 6.31 -5.07 -18.50
C SER A 502 5.51 -4.40 -17.38
N GLY A 503 6.19 -3.64 -16.52
CA GLY A 503 5.55 -2.79 -15.50
C GLY A 503 4.80 -1.58 -16.06
N ASP A 504 4.89 -1.35 -17.37
CA ASP A 504 4.22 -0.27 -18.10
C ASP A 504 3.79 -0.75 -19.50
N THR A 505 2.96 0.03 -20.20
CA THR A 505 2.42 -0.30 -21.54
C THR A 505 3.18 0.36 -22.70
N GLU A 506 4.23 1.13 -22.42
CA GLU A 506 4.96 1.93 -23.42
C GLU A 506 6.33 1.31 -23.77
N SER A 507 6.89 0.50 -22.88
CA SER A 507 8.10 -0.26 -23.08
C SER A 507 7.92 -1.31 -24.17
N GLU A 508 8.89 -1.41 -25.07
CA GLU A 508 8.95 -2.50 -26.04
C GLU A 508 9.51 -3.74 -25.36
N LEU A 509 8.91 -4.89 -25.60
CA LEU A 509 9.36 -6.15 -25.02
C LEU A 509 10.12 -6.96 -26.08
N TYR A 510 11.28 -7.50 -25.70
CA TYR A 510 12.09 -8.34 -26.56
C TYR A 510 12.48 -9.63 -25.85
N TYR A 511 12.50 -10.74 -26.57
CA TYR A 511 12.76 -12.06 -26.00
C TYR A 511 13.58 -12.99 -26.89
N THR A 512 14.12 -14.04 -26.27
CA THR A 512 14.88 -15.13 -26.89
C THR A 512 14.45 -16.47 -26.29
N LEU A 513 14.50 -17.54 -27.10
CA LEU A 513 14.15 -18.92 -26.69
C LEU A 513 15.35 -19.87 -26.80
N ASP A 514 16.51 -19.37 -27.22
CA ASP A 514 17.75 -20.12 -27.46
C ASP A 514 18.77 -19.95 -26.31
N GLY A 515 18.34 -19.34 -25.20
CA GLY A 515 19.18 -19.03 -24.04
C GLY A 515 20.08 -17.79 -24.18
N SER A 516 20.13 -17.17 -25.36
CA SER A 516 20.91 -15.95 -25.58
C SER A 516 20.30 -14.74 -24.85
N THR A 517 21.12 -13.71 -24.55
CA THR A 517 20.62 -12.50 -23.90
C THR A 517 19.83 -11.65 -24.90
N PRO A 518 18.55 -11.31 -24.63
CA PRO A 518 17.73 -10.54 -25.56
C PRO A 518 18.22 -9.10 -25.71
N THR A 519 18.06 -8.54 -26.91
CA THR A 519 18.39 -7.15 -27.27
C THR A 519 17.27 -6.55 -28.12
N ALA A 520 17.34 -5.26 -28.45
CA ALA A 520 16.39 -4.63 -29.38
C ALA A 520 16.42 -5.21 -30.82
N ARG A 521 17.33 -6.14 -31.12
CA ARG A 521 17.39 -6.90 -32.38
C ARG A 521 16.81 -8.31 -32.27
N SER A 522 16.46 -8.75 -31.06
CA SER A 522 15.83 -10.05 -30.81
C SER A 522 14.34 -10.03 -31.21
N ASN A 523 13.60 -11.10 -30.94
CA ASN A 523 12.19 -11.17 -31.27
C ASN A 523 11.42 -10.14 -30.45
N LYS A 524 10.68 -9.24 -31.12
CA LYS A 524 9.77 -8.31 -30.46
C LYS A 524 8.53 -9.06 -30.00
N TYR A 525 8.18 -8.94 -28.73
CA TYR A 525 6.95 -9.47 -28.18
C TYR A 525 5.79 -8.55 -28.58
N VAL A 526 4.85 -9.11 -29.34
CA VAL A 526 3.63 -8.43 -29.80
C VAL A 526 2.37 -9.16 -29.37
N ASP A 527 2.47 -10.48 -29.19
CA ASP A 527 1.40 -11.39 -28.80
C ASP A 527 1.99 -12.55 -27.98
N PRO A 528 1.16 -13.32 -27.24
CA PRO A 528 1.61 -14.52 -26.52
C PRO A 528 2.45 -15.45 -27.40
N VAL A 529 3.63 -15.83 -26.90
CA VAL A 529 4.58 -16.66 -27.65
C VAL A 529 4.06 -18.09 -27.65
N LYS A 530 3.69 -18.59 -28.82
CA LYS A 530 3.29 -19.99 -29.00
C LYS A 530 4.49 -20.90 -28.80
N THR A 531 4.39 -21.86 -27.89
CA THR A 531 5.46 -22.83 -27.62
C THR A 531 4.94 -24.27 -27.72
N SER A 532 5.85 -25.24 -27.90
CA SER A 532 5.49 -26.65 -27.87
C SER A 532 5.05 -27.05 -26.46
N SER A 533 4.28 -28.13 -26.28
CA SER A 533 3.87 -28.59 -24.94
C SER A 533 5.01 -29.08 -24.03
N GLY A 534 6.26 -29.06 -24.50
CA GLY A 534 7.45 -29.46 -23.74
C GLY A 534 8.06 -28.31 -22.95
N LYS A 535 9.30 -28.55 -22.47
CA LYS A 535 10.11 -27.59 -21.72
C LYS A 535 10.46 -26.35 -22.55
N VAL A 536 10.47 -25.19 -21.91
CA VAL A 536 10.81 -23.90 -22.55
C VAL A 536 11.71 -23.10 -21.61
N GLU A 537 12.84 -22.62 -22.13
CA GLU A 537 13.61 -21.54 -21.51
C GLU A 537 13.37 -20.26 -22.30
N ILE A 538 13.08 -19.18 -21.58
CA ILE A 538 12.85 -17.88 -22.20
C ILE A 538 13.53 -16.78 -21.40
N LYS A 539 14.12 -15.83 -22.13
CA LYS A 539 14.68 -14.61 -21.55
C LYS A 539 14.02 -13.40 -22.18
N ALA A 540 13.71 -12.39 -21.38
CA ALA A 540 13.05 -11.17 -21.85
C ALA A 540 13.62 -9.89 -21.24
N ILE A 541 13.52 -8.79 -21.98
CA ILE A 541 13.80 -7.42 -21.52
C ILE A 541 12.66 -6.48 -21.89
N ALA A 542 12.46 -5.45 -21.06
CA ALA A 542 11.77 -4.22 -21.45
C ALA A 542 12.80 -3.24 -22.02
N TYR A 543 12.45 -2.55 -23.10
CA TYR A 543 13.32 -1.66 -23.86
C TYR A 543 12.64 -0.32 -24.09
N ASN A 544 13.39 0.76 -23.84
CA ASN A 544 12.94 2.11 -24.13
C ASN A 544 13.54 2.56 -25.48
N PRO A 545 12.73 2.73 -26.55
CA PRO A 545 13.24 3.09 -27.86
C PRO A 545 13.85 4.50 -27.94
N PHE A 546 13.48 5.39 -27.01
CA PHE A 546 13.97 6.76 -26.96
C PHE A 546 15.34 6.87 -26.28
N THR A 547 15.52 6.18 -25.15
CA THR A 547 16.80 6.21 -24.40
C THR A 547 17.77 5.11 -24.82
N LYS A 548 17.29 4.12 -25.58
CA LYS A 548 18.03 2.90 -25.98
C LYS A 548 18.53 2.07 -24.79
N GLN A 549 17.87 2.19 -23.64
CA GLN A 549 18.17 1.41 -22.45
C GLN A 549 17.25 0.18 -22.36
N SER A 550 17.76 -0.87 -21.72
CA SER A 550 17.02 -2.10 -21.42
C SER A 550 16.90 -2.31 -19.92
N SER A 551 15.85 -3.00 -19.49
CA SER A 551 15.75 -3.54 -18.13
C SER A 551 16.81 -4.61 -17.88
N VAL A 552 16.95 -5.01 -16.62
CA VAL A 552 17.60 -6.28 -16.29
C VAL A 552 16.83 -7.43 -16.96
N VAL A 553 17.56 -8.43 -17.45
CA VAL A 553 17.00 -9.61 -18.13
C VAL A 553 16.18 -10.41 -17.12
N SER A 554 14.95 -10.75 -17.50
CA SER A 554 14.14 -11.74 -16.83
C SER A 554 14.35 -13.09 -17.51
N GLU A 555 14.48 -14.16 -16.74
CA GLU A 555 14.68 -15.53 -17.23
C GLU A 555 13.71 -16.46 -16.53
N GLU A 556 12.97 -17.26 -17.30
CA GLU A 556 12.08 -18.29 -16.76
C GLU A 556 12.28 -19.62 -17.49
N LYS A 557 12.10 -20.70 -16.73
CA LYS A 557 12.19 -22.08 -17.20
C LYS A 557 10.91 -22.80 -16.86
N PHE A 558 10.16 -23.15 -17.89
CA PHE A 558 8.90 -23.88 -17.79
C PHE A 558 9.13 -25.35 -18.10
N ASP A 559 8.52 -26.22 -17.30
CA ASP A 559 8.40 -27.64 -17.61
C ASP A 559 7.23 -27.86 -18.61
N ILE A 560 6.71 -29.08 -18.74
CA ILE A 560 5.61 -29.42 -19.66
C ILE A 560 4.37 -28.52 -19.46
N ALA A 561 3.68 -28.18 -20.54
CA ALA A 561 2.47 -27.36 -20.49
C ALA A 561 1.26 -28.15 -19.94
N HIS A 562 0.35 -27.45 -19.26
CA HIS A 562 -0.87 -28.03 -18.67
C HIS A 562 -2.01 -28.27 -19.68
N THR A 563 -1.74 -28.26 -20.99
CA THR A 563 -2.76 -28.27 -22.05
C THR A 563 -3.66 -29.51 -22.03
N ALA A 564 -3.09 -30.65 -21.64
CA ALA A 564 -3.81 -31.92 -21.55
C ALA A 564 -4.28 -32.26 -20.13
N TRP A 565 -3.97 -31.39 -19.15
CA TRP A 565 -4.17 -31.71 -17.74
C TRP A 565 -5.64 -31.57 -17.35
N ARG A 566 -6.13 -32.51 -16.54
CA ARG A 566 -7.51 -32.54 -16.05
C ARG A 566 -7.55 -32.83 -14.56
N ILE A 567 -8.23 -31.96 -13.81
CA ILE A 567 -8.50 -32.19 -12.39
C ILE A 567 -9.68 -33.17 -12.28
N LEU A 568 -9.48 -34.29 -11.57
CA LEU A 568 -10.42 -35.42 -11.56
C LEU A 568 -11.40 -35.41 -10.39
N ASN A 569 -11.08 -34.71 -9.30
CA ASN A 569 -11.81 -34.81 -8.03
C ASN A 569 -12.67 -33.58 -7.70
N THR A 570 -12.87 -32.68 -8.67
CA THR A 570 -13.84 -31.58 -8.59
C THR A 570 -14.33 -31.18 -9.98
N GLU A 571 -15.58 -30.73 -10.07
CA GLU A 571 -16.17 -30.19 -11.30
C GLU A 571 -16.11 -28.65 -11.34
N ALA A 572 -15.61 -28.02 -10.28
CA ALA A 572 -15.54 -26.57 -10.18
C ALA A 572 -14.57 -26.02 -11.23
N ARG A 573 -15.09 -25.19 -12.15
CA ARG A 573 -14.25 -24.54 -13.17
C ARG A 573 -13.16 -23.65 -12.56
N SER A 574 -13.42 -23.07 -11.39
CA SER A 574 -12.44 -22.30 -10.61
C SER A 574 -11.21 -23.13 -10.22
N ALA A 575 -11.29 -24.46 -10.14
CA ALA A 575 -10.14 -25.29 -9.82
C ALA A 575 -9.01 -25.17 -10.84
N TYR A 576 -9.30 -24.82 -12.09
CA TYR A 576 -8.27 -24.62 -13.12
C TYR A 576 -7.45 -23.34 -12.92
N GLN A 577 -7.81 -22.48 -11.94
CA GLN A 577 -6.94 -21.37 -11.51
C GLN A 577 -5.59 -21.87 -10.99
N LEU A 578 -5.49 -23.12 -10.49
CA LEU A 578 -4.20 -23.69 -10.05
C LEU A 578 -3.30 -24.19 -11.19
N LEU A 579 -3.76 -24.11 -12.44
CA LEU A 579 -3.06 -24.56 -13.65
C LEU A 579 -3.02 -23.47 -14.73
N ASP A 580 -3.48 -22.24 -14.43
CA ASP A 580 -3.65 -21.18 -15.41
C ASP A 580 -2.36 -20.39 -15.68
N GLY A 581 -1.31 -20.62 -14.88
CA GLY A 581 -0.02 -19.96 -15.00
C GLY A 581 0.00 -18.52 -14.50
N ASN A 582 -1.03 -18.10 -13.77
CA ASN A 582 -1.13 -16.81 -13.14
C ASN A 582 -1.01 -16.93 -11.61
N PRO A 583 0.17 -16.65 -11.03
CA PRO A 583 0.36 -16.66 -9.57
C PRO A 583 -0.59 -15.77 -8.76
N GLY A 584 -1.27 -14.80 -9.38
CA GLY A 584 -2.23 -13.91 -8.73
C GLY A 584 -3.66 -14.45 -8.65
N THR A 585 -3.97 -15.55 -9.34
CA THR A 585 -5.21 -16.31 -9.15
C THR A 585 -4.97 -17.44 -8.17
N SER A 586 -6.02 -17.85 -7.48
CA SER A 586 -5.95 -18.97 -6.56
C SER A 586 -7.27 -19.72 -6.52
N TRP A 587 -7.18 -20.99 -6.17
CA TRP A 587 -8.31 -21.84 -5.86
C TRP A 587 -8.15 -22.38 -4.45
N GLN A 588 -9.26 -22.46 -3.74
CA GLN A 588 -9.35 -23.13 -2.45
C GLN A 588 -10.31 -24.31 -2.56
N GLN A 589 -9.98 -25.40 -1.86
CA GLN A 589 -10.91 -26.52 -1.76
C GLN A 589 -12.21 -26.13 -1.04
N PRO A 590 -13.31 -26.87 -1.24
CA PRO A 590 -14.54 -26.61 -0.51
C PRO A 590 -14.32 -26.74 1.01
N LYS A 591 -14.82 -25.77 1.80
CA LYS A 591 -14.73 -25.81 3.28
C LYS A 591 -15.37 -27.06 3.91
N SER A 592 -16.28 -27.73 3.20
CA SER A 592 -16.88 -29.00 3.62
C SER A 592 -15.91 -30.19 3.60
N GLN A 593 -14.76 -30.06 2.93
CA GLN A 593 -13.78 -31.13 2.82
C GLN A 593 -12.83 -31.10 4.03
N GLN A 594 -12.92 -32.11 4.89
CA GLN A 594 -12.02 -32.28 6.03
C GLN A 594 -10.65 -32.79 5.57
N MET A 595 -9.60 -32.40 6.30
CA MET A 595 -8.25 -32.91 6.10
C MET A 595 -8.15 -34.39 6.54
N PRO A 596 -7.39 -35.25 5.85
CA PRO A 596 -6.56 -34.94 4.68
C PRO A 596 -7.38 -34.75 3.41
N ALA A 597 -6.89 -33.88 2.52
CA ALA A 597 -7.63 -33.49 1.33
C ALA A 597 -6.80 -33.69 0.06
N ASP A 598 -7.37 -34.40 -0.91
CA ASP A 598 -6.68 -34.80 -2.14
C ASP A 598 -6.90 -33.76 -3.25
N LEU A 599 -5.89 -33.57 -4.10
CA LEU A 599 -5.98 -32.97 -5.43
C LEU A 599 -5.45 -34.01 -6.42
N VAL A 600 -6.29 -34.45 -7.38
CA VAL A 600 -5.95 -35.50 -8.34
C VAL A 600 -5.97 -34.95 -9.75
N ILE A 601 -4.86 -35.12 -10.48
CA ILE A 601 -4.69 -34.58 -11.84
C ILE A 601 -4.29 -35.72 -12.81
N ASP A 602 -4.99 -35.85 -13.93
CA ASP A 602 -4.54 -36.60 -15.11
C ASP A 602 -3.68 -35.66 -15.98
N LEU A 603 -2.42 -36.03 -16.23
CA LEU A 603 -1.49 -35.29 -17.08
C LEU A 603 -1.81 -35.43 -18.57
N GLY A 604 -2.72 -36.34 -18.93
CA GLY A 604 -3.19 -36.62 -20.28
C GLY A 604 -2.34 -37.64 -21.05
N LYS A 605 -1.06 -37.81 -20.68
CA LYS A 605 -0.16 -38.85 -21.20
C LYS A 605 0.83 -39.30 -20.11
N GLU A 606 1.49 -40.44 -20.32
CA GLU A 606 2.53 -40.91 -19.41
C GLU A 606 3.81 -40.06 -19.57
N GLU A 607 4.36 -39.61 -18.44
CA GLU A 607 5.59 -38.85 -18.32
C GLU A 607 6.52 -39.50 -17.29
N THR A 608 7.82 -39.20 -17.35
CA THR A 608 8.77 -39.58 -16.29
C THR A 608 9.02 -38.37 -15.40
N LEU A 609 8.50 -38.41 -14.17
CA LEU A 609 8.58 -37.31 -13.22
C LEU A 609 9.77 -37.49 -12.29
N THR A 610 10.44 -36.40 -11.95
CA THR A 610 11.58 -36.31 -11.02
C THR A 610 11.30 -35.38 -9.85
N GLY A 611 10.12 -34.76 -9.82
CA GLY A 611 9.70 -33.88 -8.74
C GLY A 611 8.32 -33.29 -8.98
N PHE A 612 7.86 -32.50 -8.01
CA PHE A 612 6.67 -31.67 -8.15
C PHE A 612 6.88 -30.30 -7.49
N ARG A 613 6.04 -29.34 -7.85
CA ARG A 613 6.06 -27.98 -7.33
C ARG A 613 4.69 -27.57 -6.80
N TYR A 614 4.70 -26.78 -5.72
CA TYR A 614 3.51 -26.18 -5.13
C TYR A 614 3.76 -24.69 -4.88
N LEU A 615 2.83 -23.84 -5.34
CA LEU A 615 2.75 -22.44 -4.98
C LEU A 615 1.48 -22.20 -4.15
N PRO A 616 1.61 -21.73 -2.89
CA PRO A 616 0.46 -21.31 -2.10
C PRO A 616 -0.31 -20.19 -2.77
N ALA A 617 -1.59 -20.02 -2.42
CA ALA A 617 -2.33 -18.81 -2.77
C ALA A 617 -1.50 -17.56 -2.40
N GLN A 618 -1.18 -16.73 -3.39
CA GLN A 618 -0.34 -15.53 -3.17
C GLN A 618 -1.14 -14.37 -2.59
N ASN A 619 -2.46 -14.42 -2.74
CA ASN A 619 -3.36 -13.44 -2.16
C ASN A 619 -3.50 -13.76 -0.67
N TRP A 620 -2.89 -12.94 0.18
CA TRP A 620 -3.06 -12.99 1.64
C TRP A 620 -4.51 -12.72 2.10
N TRP A 621 -5.43 -12.52 1.15
CA TRP A 621 -6.80 -12.06 1.31
C TRP A 621 -7.84 -13.19 1.18
N GLU A 622 -7.43 -14.40 0.77
CA GLU A 622 -8.31 -15.57 0.83
C GLU A 622 -8.14 -16.29 2.16
N GLU A 623 -9.24 -16.82 2.74
CA GLU A 623 -9.22 -17.74 3.90
C GLU A 623 -8.50 -19.08 3.59
N ALA A 624 -7.80 -19.15 2.47
CA ALA A 624 -7.18 -20.35 1.94
C ALA A 624 -5.89 -20.63 2.72
N SER A 625 -5.96 -21.59 3.63
CA SER A 625 -4.81 -22.00 4.43
C SER A 625 -3.73 -22.65 3.57
N ILE A 626 -2.47 -22.40 3.94
CA ILE A 626 -1.32 -22.89 3.20
C ILE A 626 -1.05 -24.33 3.62
N ILE A 627 -0.86 -25.24 2.66
CA ILE A 627 -0.48 -26.63 2.95
C ILE A 627 0.90 -26.64 3.61
N THR A 628 1.02 -27.24 4.79
CA THR A 628 2.29 -27.39 5.50
C THR A 628 2.84 -28.79 5.39
N HIS A 629 1.98 -29.82 5.44
CA HIS A 629 2.39 -31.22 5.34
C HIS A 629 1.67 -31.88 4.17
N TYR A 630 2.37 -32.72 3.43
CA TYR A 630 1.86 -33.33 2.21
C TYR A 630 2.28 -34.78 2.03
N GLN A 631 1.48 -35.50 1.24
CA GLN A 631 1.87 -36.73 0.54
C GLN A 631 1.69 -36.50 -0.96
N PHE A 632 2.63 -37.00 -1.76
CA PHE A 632 2.58 -36.97 -3.20
C PHE A 632 2.68 -38.39 -3.76
N ASP A 633 1.60 -38.83 -4.38
CA ASP A 633 1.47 -40.15 -4.99
C ASP A 633 1.34 -40.02 -6.51
N VAL A 634 1.86 -41.01 -7.24
CA VAL A 634 1.75 -41.10 -8.69
C VAL A 634 1.14 -42.43 -9.14
N SER A 635 0.55 -42.46 -10.32
CA SER A 635 -0.06 -43.65 -10.91
C SER A 635 -0.01 -43.60 -12.44
N THR A 636 0.05 -44.75 -13.10
CA THR A 636 -0.11 -44.86 -14.57
C THR A 636 -1.55 -45.17 -14.98
N ASP A 637 -2.40 -45.66 -14.06
CA ASP A 637 -3.74 -46.18 -14.36
C ASP A 637 -4.88 -45.58 -13.50
N ASN A 638 -4.55 -44.66 -12.57
CA ASN A 638 -5.46 -44.05 -11.59
C ASN A 638 -6.06 -45.05 -10.58
N LYS A 639 -5.48 -46.25 -10.46
CA LYS A 639 -5.94 -47.31 -9.55
C LYS A 639 -4.83 -47.70 -8.58
N ALA A 640 -3.66 -48.07 -9.10
CA ALA A 640 -2.49 -48.39 -8.31
C ALA A 640 -1.66 -47.12 -8.07
N TRP A 641 -1.53 -46.72 -6.81
CA TRP A 641 -0.83 -45.49 -6.41
C TRP A 641 0.49 -45.81 -5.72
N THR A 642 1.55 -45.15 -6.14
CA THR A 642 2.88 -45.23 -5.52
C THR A 642 3.22 -43.90 -4.86
N ARG A 643 3.52 -43.94 -3.57
CA ARG A 643 4.05 -42.79 -2.82
C ARG A 643 5.47 -42.49 -3.30
N VAL A 644 5.71 -41.30 -3.83
CA VAL A 644 7.05 -40.88 -4.28
C VAL A 644 7.65 -39.77 -3.43
N SER A 645 6.81 -39.01 -2.72
CA SER A 645 7.29 -37.99 -1.78
C SER A 645 6.30 -37.81 -0.62
N GLU A 646 6.82 -37.55 0.57
CA GLU A 646 6.05 -37.24 1.77
C GLU A 646 6.90 -36.33 2.65
N GLY A 647 6.28 -35.32 3.26
CA GLY A 647 7.00 -34.45 4.17
C GLY A 647 6.31 -33.12 4.41
N GLU A 648 7.13 -32.12 4.71
CA GLU A 648 6.71 -30.77 5.06
C GLU A 648 7.22 -29.75 4.04
N PHE A 649 6.39 -28.75 3.76
CA PHE A 649 6.82 -27.48 3.20
C PHE A 649 7.30 -26.57 4.33
N SER A 650 8.53 -26.81 4.79
CA SER A 650 9.12 -26.08 5.93
C SER A 650 9.11 -24.56 5.67
N ASN A 651 8.69 -23.79 6.68
CA ASN A 651 8.62 -22.33 6.65
C ASN A 651 7.74 -21.72 5.55
N ILE A 652 6.87 -22.50 4.89
CA ILE A 652 6.06 -22.00 3.77
C ILE A 652 5.08 -20.88 4.17
N LYS A 653 4.63 -20.87 5.42
CA LYS A 653 3.78 -19.79 5.96
C LYS A 653 4.45 -18.41 5.85
N ASN A 654 5.75 -18.33 6.16
CA ASN A 654 6.50 -17.07 6.16
C ASN A 654 7.25 -16.86 4.84
N SER A 655 7.22 -17.85 3.94
CA SER A 655 7.92 -17.83 2.67
C SER A 655 7.09 -18.55 1.60
N PRO A 656 5.92 -18.00 1.22
CA PRO A 656 4.96 -18.65 0.34
C PRO A 656 5.38 -18.62 -1.14
N PHE A 657 6.61 -19.00 -1.44
CA PHE A 657 7.13 -19.13 -2.81
C PHE A 657 7.01 -20.58 -3.27
N TRP A 658 7.25 -20.80 -4.56
CA TRP A 658 7.37 -22.13 -5.16
C TRP A 658 8.20 -23.07 -4.30
N GLN A 659 7.57 -24.17 -3.87
CA GLN A 659 8.21 -25.27 -3.18
C GLN A 659 8.42 -26.41 -4.17
N THR A 660 9.67 -26.72 -4.49
CA THR A 660 10.02 -27.86 -5.34
C THR A 660 10.46 -29.04 -4.49
N LYS A 661 9.89 -30.22 -4.73
CA LYS A 661 10.18 -31.45 -4.01
C LYS A 661 10.64 -32.52 -5.00
N PRO A 662 11.94 -32.87 -5.01
CA PRO A 662 12.47 -33.89 -5.89
C PRO A 662 12.15 -35.30 -5.37
N PHE A 663 12.13 -36.27 -6.27
CA PHE A 663 12.04 -37.69 -5.99
C PHE A 663 12.67 -38.50 -7.15
N GLU A 664 12.89 -39.80 -6.93
CA GLU A 664 13.50 -40.67 -7.94
C GLU A 664 12.65 -40.74 -9.22
N PRO A 665 13.25 -40.75 -10.43
CA PRO A 665 12.53 -40.79 -11.69
C PRO A 665 11.45 -41.88 -11.73
N THR A 666 10.19 -41.47 -11.80
CA THR A 666 9.04 -42.38 -11.72
C THR A 666 8.04 -42.08 -12.84
N LYS A 667 7.63 -43.13 -13.55
CA LYS A 667 6.60 -43.03 -14.59
C LYS A 667 5.23 -42.74 -13.98
N ALA A 668 4.56 -41.73 -14.51
CA ALA A 668 3.25 -41.30 -14.05
C ALA A 668 2.41 -40.75 -15.20
N ARG A 669 1.12 -41.03 -15.16
CA ARG A 669 0.10 -40.30 -15.93
C ARG A 669 -0.82 -39.51 -15.00
N TYR A 670 -1.03 -40.00 -13.79
CA TYR A 670 -1.85 -39.37 -12.77
C TYR A 670 -0.99 -38.99 -11.58
N ILE A 671 -1.25 -37.82 -11.01
CA ILE A 671 -0.62 -37.33 -9.80
C ILE A 671 -1.68 -37.04 -8.74
N LYS A 672 -1.30 -37.20 -7.48
CA LYS A 672 -2.14 -36.87 -6.33
C LYS A 672 -1.31 -36.13 -5.29
N LEU A 673 -1.68 -34.87 -5.06
CA LEU A 673 -1.18 -34.08 -3.94
C LEU A 673 -2.20 -34.14 -2.81
N ARG A 674 -1.87 -34.84 -1.73
CA ARG A 674 -2.67 -34.95 -0.52
C ARG A 674 -2.16 -33.95 0.51
N ALA A 675 -3.00 -32.97 0.85
CA ALA A 675 -2.75 -32.06 1.97
C ALA A 675 -3.04 -32.80 3.29
N LEU A 676 -2.04 -32.92 4.16
CA LEU A 676 -2.15 -33.59 5.47
C LEU A 676 -2.39 -32.60 6.61
N LYS A 677 -1.72 -31.44 6.55
CA LYS A 677 -1.90 -30.31 7.48
C LYS A 677 -1.75 -29.00 6.73
N ASN A 678 -2.33 -27.95 7.29
CA ASN A 678 -2.29 -26.58 6.79
C ASN A 678 -1.99 -25.59 7.92
N THR A 679 -1.89 -24.30 7.60
CA THR A 679 -1.54 -23.24 8.57
C THR A 679 -2.65 -22.89 9.56
N GLN A 680 -3.88 -23.38 9.34
CA GLN A 680 -5.04 -23.11 10.17
C GLN A 680 -5.91 -24.37 10.28
N GLU A 681 -6.12 -24.85 11.50
CA GLU A 681 -6.90 -26.07 11.73
C GLU A 681 -8.39 -25.85 11.35
N GLY A 682 -8.96 -26.77 10.58
CA GLY A 682 -10.36 -26.71 10.15
C GLY A 682 -10.67 -25.82 8.92
N SER A 683 -9.66 -25.18 8.32
CA SER A 683 -9.83 -24.39 7.07
C SER A 683 -9.52 -25.21 5.81
N ALA A 684 -10.00 -24.72 4.66
CA ALA A 684 -9.69 -25.32 3.36
C ALA A 684 -8.26 -24.99 2.90
N SER A 685 -7.63 -25.91 2.16
CA SER A 685 -6.30 -25.71 1.58
C SER A 685 -6.37 -24.89 0.29
N GLY A 686 -5.45 -23.93 0.15
CA GLY A 686 -5.31 -23.03 -1.00
C GLY A 686 -4.17 -23.38 -1.96
N TYR A 687 -4.37 -23.05 -3.23
CA TYR A 687 -3.43 -23.28 -4.33
C TYR A 687 -3.41 -22.05 -5.21
N ALA A 688 -2.23 -21.43 -5.42
CA ALA A 688 -2.05 -20.55 -6.57
C ALA A 688 -1.67 -21.38 -7.79
N GLU A 689 -0.70 -22.30 -7.65
CA GLU A 689 -0.25 -23.13 -8.75
C GLU A 689 0.24 -24.50 -8.26
N VAL A 690 0.10 -25.53 -9.11
CA VAL A 690 0.72 -26.85 -8.95
C VAL A 690 1.36 -27.27 -10.27
N ASP A 691 2.57 -27.79 -10.20
CA ASP A 691 3.36 -28.15 -11.39
C ASP A 691 4.18 -29.43 -11.12
N VAL A 692 4.73 -30.04 -12.16
CA VAL A 692 5.60 -31.23 -12.08
C VAL A 692 6.99 -30.91 -12.62
N VAL A 693 7.98 -31.69 -12.21
CA VAL A 693 9.32 -31.66 -12.79
C VAL A 693 9.49 -32.94 -13.59
N THR A 694 9.74 -32.84 -14.89
CA THR A 694 9.98 -33.99 -15.77
C THR A 694 11.48 -34.21 -16.00
N GLN A 695 11.86 -35.43 -16.40
CA GLN A 695 13.25 -35.78 -16.69
C GLN A 695 13.86 -34.97 -17.84
#